data_AF-A0A2T7FSV9-F1
#
_entry.id   AF-A0A2T7FSV9-F1
#
_cell.length_a   1.000
_cell.length_b   1.000
_cell.length_c   1.000
_cell.angle_alpha   90.00
_cell.angle_beta   90.00
_cell.angle_gamma   90.00
#
_symmetry.space_group_name_H-M   'P 1'
#
loop_
_entity.id
_entity.type
_entity.pdbx_description
1 polymer ?
#
loop_
_entity_poly.entity_id
_entity_poly.type
_entity_poly.pdbx_seq_one_letter_code
_entity_poly.pdbx_strand_id
1 'polypeptide(L)'
;MRQLRQVFARYVDRKIRMVGQGTPLMQPDGTSVGHVDRVELRDGRLWLVGWADAKRVLVSQNGLQAEVRPDLVRDDVLQANGRIRTPRPGFLVSLPYRAGPVALALEMGSDVQVFSLPALQMAKVRKERRRHLGPFLMRVLWALPLAIRYKLCRSPVHKVVLRQQIKRRLDLNGDEIAPTSNLNTGLFVKAEASQADLERDVMQTGITIILPVYNALDLVQECLARVVQHTDLDWHLVVIEDCSTDTTVRPWLADWVQQTNANAPGRITLIENPENRGFIGSVNSGFNVALERGNPVVLLNSDAFVPVGWASRLIRPLLSEPDAASVTPMSNDAEIFGAPLMCVPVALSLGEADVIDKTAATFTRTASFAEAPTGVGFCMAMHIDYLRRYPQFDIAFGRGYGEEVDWCQKVRADGGRHLGLASLYVEHRGGQSFGNAEKLKNIAAASKLVTNRYETYDADVQDFVRHDPLHTPRLALALAWAAARTAGQGLRLPVYMAHDMGGGAELYLQQRIADDLAEVDQPDAAVILRMGGPRRFQLEVYSLGGVTAGGTDDFSLVKRLLEPALSLHLVYSNGVGDPDPVALPGFLLDMKRGAQDSLEVLMHDFFPLSPSFNLLNAHNRFEGVPDASIRSPVHEVRRPDGTLIKLAEWRAAWGALLNAADEVRVFSNDGAAHVKAAYPEITPTVVPHTMSDLPARIPDPQGRGAVIGVLGNIGLPKGAPVLKDMGEQVEKGGLVLIGNIDPAYNPGPNVIVHGEYTLAELETLARKYGISCWLIPSICPETFSYTTQECLATGLPVWCFDLGAQAEAVSRAVANGGRGGILPLEWVGQPRKVVERLTKPAIEST
;
A
#
# COMPACT_ATOMS: atom_id res chain seq x y z
N MET A 1 -22.00 15.10 -25.00
CA MET A 1 -21.65 16.20 -24.06
C MET A 1 -21.82 15.86 -22.58
N ARG A 2 -22.92 15.23 -22.12
CA ARG A 2 -23.15 14.92 -20.68
C ARG A 2 -22.07 14.03 -20.04
N GLN A 3 -21.66 12.96 -20.71
CA GLN A 3 -20.57 12.08 -20.25
C GLN A 3 -19.22 12.80 -20.16
N LEU A 4 -18.88 13.64 -21.14
CA LEU A 4 -17.63 14.42 -21.13
C LEU A 4 -17.58 15.38 -19.94
N ARG A 5 -18.73 15.98 -19.57
CA ARG A 5 -18.84 16.84 -18.38
C ARG A 5 -18.62 16.06 -17.08
N GLN A 6 -19.10 14.81 -16.98
CA GLN A 6 -18.87 13.96 -15.80
C GLN A 6 -17.41 13.52 -15.69
N VAL A 7 -16.78 13.14 -16.80
CA VAL A 7 -15.35 12.79 -16.83
C VAL A 7 -14.49 14.02 -16.48
N PHE A 8 -14.85 15.20 -17.00
CA PHE A 8 -14.19 16.45 -16.65
C PHE A 8 -14.33 16.76 -15.16
N ALA A 9 -15.52 16.59 -14.58
CA ALA A 9 -15.73 16.78 -13.14
C ALA A 9 -14.76 15.90 -12.33
N ARG A 10 -14.67 14.60 -12.64
CA ARG A 10 -13.75 13.66 -11.97
C ARG A 10 -12.28 14.02 -12.14
N TYR A 11 -11.86 14.40 -13.35
CA TYR A 11 -10.49 14.85 -13.62
C TYR A 11 -10.12 16.08 -12.76
N VAL A 12 -11.04 17.04 -12.73
CA VAL A 12 -10.83 18.30 -12.01
C VAL A 12 -10.86 18.11 -10.50
N ASP A 13 -11.78 17.28 -9.99
CA ASP A 13 -11.90 17.00 -8.55
C ASP A 13 -10.58 16.44 -7.97
N ARG A 14 -9.80 15.71 -8.79
CA ARG A 14 -8.48 15.16 -8.41
C ARG A 14 -7.33 16.14 -8.52
N LYS A 15 -7.40 17.09 -9.46
CA LYS A 15 -6.31 18.06 -9.71
C LYS A 15 -6.46 19.34 -8.92
N ILE A 16 -7.66 19.65 -8.46
CA ILE A 16 -7.87 20.80 -7.57
C ILE A 16 -7.31 20.47 -6.20
N ARG A 17 -6.26 21.20 -5.83
CA ARG A 17 -5.79 21.38 -4.46
C ARG A 17 -5.94 22.86 -4.14
N MET A 18 -6.86 23.20 -3.25
CA MET A 18 -7.03 24.57 -2.79
C MET A 18 -7.01 24.60 -1.26
N VAL A 19 -6.27 25.55 -0.70
CA VAL A 19 -6.24 25.79 0.74
C VAL A 19 -6.90 27.13 1.03
N GLY A 20 -7.93 27.11 1.86
CA GLY A 20 -8.63 28.26 2.41
C GLY A 20 -7.95 28.78 3.66
N GLN A 21 -8.32 30.00 4.08
CA GLN A 21 -7.77 30.61 5.29
C GLN A 21 -8.24 29.88 6.54
N GLY A 22 -7.35 29.76 7.52
CA GLY A 22 -7.71 29.35 8.87
C GLY A 22 -8.68 30.34 9.51
N THR A 23 -9.53 29.86 10.42
CA THR A 23 -10.56 30.66 11.08
C THR A 23 -10.59 30.36 12.57
N PRO A 24 -10.43 31.36 13.45
CA PRO A 24 -10.59 31.18 14.88
C PRO A 24 -12.05 30.93 15.24
N LEU A 25 -12.30 30.01 16.16
CA LEU A 25 -13.62 29.70 16.69
C LEU A 25 -13.76 30.37 18.05
N MET A 26 -14.43 31.52 18.06
CA MET A 26 -14.54 32.40 19.22
C MET A 26 -16.00 32.46 19.69
N GLN A 27 -16.21 32.31 20.99
CA GLN A 27 -17.50 32.54 21.64
C GLN A 27 -17.88 34.03 21.57
N PRO A 28 -19.18 34.37 21.76
CA PRO A 28 -19.63 35.77 21.80
C PRO A 28 -18.94 36.63 22.87
N ASP A 29 -18.40 36.00 23.93
CA ASP A 29 -17.65 36.67 25.01
C ASP A 29 -16.16 36.84 24.70
N GLY A 30 -15.70 36.40 23.51
CA GLY A 30 -14.30 36.48 23.07
C GLY A 30 -13.42 35.31 23.50
N THR A 31 -13.97 34.27 24.14
CA THR A 31 -13.21 33.06 24.50
C THR A 31 -12.96 32.19 23.27
N SER A 32 -11.71 31.76 23.04
CA SER A 32 -11.39 30.78 21.99
C SER A 32 -11.78 29.38 22.44
N VAL A 33 -12.59 28.70 21.63
CA VAL A 33 -13.04 27.30 21.84
C VAL A 33 -12.48 26.35 20.79
N GLY A 34 -11.71 26.87 19.85
CA GLY A 34 -11.07 26.11 18.79
C GLY A 34 -10.48 27.00 17.72
N HIS A 35 -9.82 26.36 16.76
CA HIS A 35 -9.31 27.00 15.57
C HIS A 35 -9.36 26.01 14.41
N VAL A 36 -9.89 26.46 13.27
CA VAL A 36 -9.72 25.74 12.00
C VAL A 36 -8.40 26.23 11.40
N ASP A 37 -7.39 25.38 11.38
CA ASP A 37 -6.05 25.75 10.88
C ASP A 37 -6.07 25.93 9.36
N ARG A 38 -6.77 25.03 8.67
CA ARG A 38 -6.91 25.07 7.21
C ARG A 38 -8.19 24.39 6.76
N VAL A 39 -8.73 24.92 5.67
CA VAL A 39 -9.85 24.33 4.93
C VAL A 39 -9.34 23.92 3.56
N GLU A 40 -9.24 22.62 3.28
CA GLU A 40 -8.71 22.13 2.00
C GLU A 40 -9.83 21.63 1.10
N LEU A 41 -9.78 21.95 -0.20
CA LEU A 41 -10.53 21.24 -1.24
C LEU A 41 -9.53 20.38 -2.00
N ARG A 42 -9.67 19.07 -1.83
CA ARG A 42 -8.81 18.06 -2.46
C ARG A 42 -9.61 16.79 -2.70
N ASP A 43 -9.41 16.16 -3.86
CA ASP A 43 -10.09 14.93 -4.28
C ASP A 43 -11.63 15.03 -4.27
N GLY A 44 -12.16 16.20 -4.65
CA GLY A 44 -13.60 16.49 -4.64
C GLY A 44 -14.24 16.60 -3.25
N ARG A 45 -13.44 16.54 -2.18
CA ARG A 45 -13.88 16.63 -0.79
C ARG A 45 -13.39 17.94 -0.16
N LEU A 46 -14.23 18.49 0.72
CA LEU A 46 -13.85 19.55 1.63
C LEU A 46 -13.30 18.91 2.90
N TRP A 47 -12.08 19.27 3.28
CA TRP A 47 -11.40 18.83 4.48
C TRP A 47 -11.23 20.01 5.41
N LEU A 48 -11.55 19.82 6.69
CA LEU A 48 -11.27 20.79 7.74
C LEU A 48 -10.28 20.14 8.70
N VAL A 49 -9.17 20.84 8.91
CA VAL A 49 -8.13 20.47 9.87
C VAL A 49 -8.04 21.56 10.91
N GLY A 50 -8.04 21.18 12.17
CA GLY A 50 -7.96 22.16 13.25
C GLY A 50 -7.93 21.50 14.61
N TRP A 51 -8.29 22.28 15.61
CA TRP A 51 -8.51 21.80 16.97
C TRP A 51 -9.75 22.47 17.57
N ALA A 52 -10.41 21.77 18.50
CA ALA A 52 -11.56 22.28 19.23
C ALA A 52 -11.62 21.65 20.61
N ASP A 53 -11.99 22.46 21.61
CA ASP A 53 -12.31 21.97 22.96
C ASP A 53 -13.77 21.54 23.04
N ALA A 54 -14.12 20.47 22.31
CA ALA A 54 -15.48 19.99 22.17
C ALA A 54 -15.55 18.45 22.23
N LYS A 55 -16.72 17.91 22.62
CA LYS A 55 -16.96 16.47 22.58
C LYS A 55 -17.13 15.97 21.15
N ARG A 56 -17.77 16.77 20.30
CA ARG A 56 -18.10 16.46 18.90
C ARG A 56 -17.97 17.71 18.04
N VAL A 57 -17.53 17.50 16.80
CA VAL A 57 -17.42 18.49 15.74
C VAL A 57 -18.30 18.02 14.59
N LEU A 58 -19.36 18.78 14.30
CA LEU A 58 -20.28 18.52 13.19
C LEU A 58 -20.03 19.56 12.09
N VAL A 59 -19.78 19.11 10.87
CA VAL A 59 -19.64 19.97 9.70
C VAL A 59 -20.82 19.76 8.78
N SER A 60 -21.42 20.85 8.31
CA SER A 60 -22.53 20.82 7.37
C SER A 60 -22.28 21.75 6.17
N GLN A 61 -22.64 21.27 4.98
CA GLN A 61 -22.56 22.03 3.74
C GLN A 61 -23.69 21.62 2.80
N ASN A 62 -24.65 22.53 2.57
CA ASN A 62 -25.72 22.37 1.58
C ASN A 62 -26.45 21.00 1.63
N GLY A 63 -26.87 20.62 2.83
CA GLY A 63 -27.62 19.37 3.11
C GLY A 63 -26.77 18.12 3.32
N LEU A 64 -25.45 18.20 3.22
CA LEU A 64 -24.51 17.15 3.65
C LEU A 64 -24.01 17.46 5.06
N GLN A 65 -23.78 16.42 5.85
CA GLN A 65 -23.24 16.51 7.20
C GLN A 65 -22.16 15.45 7.42
N ALA A 66 -21.14 15.77 8.20
CA ALA A 66 -20.11 14.84 8.66
C ALA A 66 -19.76 15.18 10.11
N GLU A 67 -19.55 14.17 10.95
CA GLU A 67 -19.28 14.33 12.38
C GLU A 67 -17.97 13.63 12.73
N VAL A 68 -17.18 14.23 13.63
CA VAL A 68 -15.98 13.62 14.20
C VAL A 68 -15.84 14.00 15.68
N ARG A 69 -15.19 13.14 16.45
CA ARG A 69 -14.72 13.46 17.80
C ARG A 69 -13.26 13.95 17.71
N PRO A 70 -12.88 15.08 18.34
CA PRO A 70 -11.48 15.45 18.45
C PRO A 70 -10.69 14.39 19.22
N ASP A 71 -9.67 13.83 18.58
CA ASP A 71 -8.85 12.73 19.09
C ASP A 71 -7.38 12.78 18.64
N LEU A 72 -6.98 13.82 17.90
CA LEU A 72 -5.61 14.02 17.44
C LEU A 72 -4.79 14.80 18.49
N VAL A 73 -3.54 14.39 18.68
CA VAL A 73 -2.60 15.04 19.60
C VAL A 73 -2.13 16.36 19.02
N ARG A 74 -2.19 17.44 19.82
CA ARG A 74 -1.77 18.80 19.46
C ARG A 74 -1.08 19.45 20.65
N ASP A 75 0.17 19.06 20.87
CA ASP A 75 0.95 19.53 22.02
C ASP A 75 1.22 21.03 21.96
N ASP A 76 1.36 21.60 20.76
CA ASP A 76 1.46 23.04 20.52
C ASP A 76 0.25 23.80 21.06
N VAL A 77 -0.95 23.25 20.88
CA VAL A 77 -2.22 23.82 21.35
C VAL A 77 -2.37 23.66 22.85
N LEU A 78 -2.08 22.47 23.39
CA LEU A 78 -2.18 22.19 24.82
C LEU A 78 -1.20 23.03 25.65
N GLN A 79 0.00 23.30 25.12
CA GLN A 79 0.99 24.18 25.75
C GLN A 79 0.61 25.66 25.66
N ALA A 80 0.05 26.11 24.54
CA ALA A 80 -0.34 27.50 24.34
C ALA A 80 -1.64 27.88 25.06
N ASN A 81 -2.54 26.91 25.33
CA ASN A 81 -3.86 27.15 25.92
C ASN A 81 -4.12 26.24 27.13
N GLY A 82 -3.72 26.69 28.32
CA GLY A 82 -3.93 25.97 29.59
C GLY A 82 -5.39 25.85 30.09
N ARG A 83 -6.38 26.18 29.26
CA ARG A 83 -7.82 26.13 29.59
C ARG A 83 -8.60 25.04 28.83
N ILE A 84 -7.93 24.32 27.93
CA ILE A 84 -8.54 23.26 27.12
C ILE A 84 -8.79 22.02 27.99
N ARG A 85 -10.02 21.52 27.97
CA ARG A 85 -10.44 20.33 28.75
C ARG A 85 -10.21 19.03 27.99
N THR A 86 -10.20 19.10 26.66
CA THR A 86 -10.07 17.94 25.78
C THR A 86 -8.59 17.52 25.67
N PRO A 87 -8.20 16.30 26.08
CA PRO A 87 -6.80 15.89 26.13
C PRO A 87 -6.16 15.70 24.75
N ARG A 88 -6.98 15.53 23.70
CA ARG A 88 -6.54 15.43 22.31
C ARG A 88 -7.45 16.32 21.45
N PRO A 89 -7.19 17.64 21.42
CA PRO A 89 -8.15 18.60 20.87
C PRO A 89 -8.13 18.67 19.34
N GLY A 90 -7.17 18.02 18.66
CA GLY A 90 -7.07 18.06 17.21
C GLY A 90 -8.17 17.24 16.52
N PHE A 91 -8.63 17.72 15.37
CA PHE A 91 -9.61 17.01 14.55
C PHE A 91 -9.29 17.12 13.05
N LEU A 92 -9.73 16.11 12.32
CA LEU A 92 -9.73 16.05 10.86
C LEU A 92 -11.11 15.55 10.41
N VAL A 93 -11.83 16.34 9.63
CA VAL A 93 -13.17 15.97 9.14
C VAL A 93 -13.29 16.28 7.66
N SER A 94 -13.98 15.40 6.92
CA SER A 94 -14.20 15.60 5.49
C SER A 94 -15.62 15.30 5.04
N LEU A 95 -16.09 16.03 4.03
CA LEU A 95 -17.36 15.78 3.37
C LEU A 95 -17.25 16.07 1.86
N PRO A 96 -18.11 15.48 1.02
CA PRO A 96 -18.15 15.81 -0.41
C PRO A 96 -18.40 17.31 -0.61
N TYR A 97 -17.59 17.97 -1.44
CA TYR A 97 -17.71 19.42 -1.62
C TYR A 97 -18.99 19.78 -2.39
N ARG A 98 -19.81 20.64 -1.78
CA ARG A 98 -20.90 21.33 -2.47
C ARG A 98 -20.68 22.82 -2.45
N ALA A 99 -21.02 23.46 -3.56
CA ALA A 99 -21.09 24.90 -3.61
C ALA A 99 -22.05 25.45 -2.53
N GLY A 100 -21.54 26.29 -1.62
CA GLY A 100 -22.32 26.92 -0.56
C GLY A 100 -21.49 27.25 0.68
N PRO A 101 -22.10 27.95 1.67
CA PRO A 101 -21.48 28.19 2.97
C PRO A 101 -21.25 26.88 3.73
N VAL A 102 -20.23 26.87 4.59
CA VAL A 102 -19.90 25.73 5.47
C VAL A 102 -20.23 26.17 6.88
N ALA A 103 -21.05 25.39 7.58
CA ALA A 103 -21.31 25.59 9.00
C ALA A 103 -20.62 24.48 9.80
N LEU A 104 -19.93 24.87 10.86
CA LEU A 104 -19.27 23.97 11.80
C LEU A 104 -19.92 24.14 13.17
N ALA A 105 -20.48 23.08 13.72
CA ALA A 105 -21.07 23.07 15.05
C ALA A 105 -20.17 22.31 16.03
N LEU A 106 -19.91 22.90 17.18
CA LEU A 106 -19.16 22.32 18.28
C LEU A 106 -20.12 21.96 19.42
N GLU A 107 -20.09 20.71 19.86
CA GLU A 107 -20.86 20.24 21.02
C GLU A 107 -19.98 20.31 22.28
N MET A 108 -20.28 21.24 23.18
CA MET A 108 -19.54 21.49 24.40
C MET A 108 -20.41 21.16 25.63
N GLY A 109 -20.61 19.87 25.90
CA GLY A 109 -21.44 19.44 27.01
C GLY A 109 -22.93 19.50 26.67
N SER A 110 -23.68 20.44 27.25
CA SER A 110 -25.10 20.67 26.94
C SER A 110 -25.33 21.84 25.98
N ASP A 111 -24.27 22.53 25.56
CA ASP A 111 -24.33 23.69 24.65
C ASP A 111 -23.81 23.30 23.27
N VAL A 112 -24.44 23.83 22.22
CA VAL A 112 -24.05 23.61 20.81
C VAL A 112 -23.86 24.96 20.15
N GLN A 113 -22.62 25.23 19.73
CA GLN A 113 -22.26 26.49 19.10
C GLN A 113 -21.99 26.30 17.62
N VAL A 114 -22.58 27.16 16.79
CA VAL A 114 -22.50 27.06 15.32
C VAL A 114 -21.69 28.22 14.76
N PHE A 115 -20.65 27.88 14.01
CA PHE A 115 -19.74 28.79 13.35
C PHE A 115 -19.94 28.72 11.84
N SER A 116 -19.95 29.88 11.18
CA SER A 116 -19.93 29.97 9.72
C SER A 116 -18.49 30.13 9.27
N LEU A 117 -17.99 29.18 8.49
CA LEU A 117 -16.62 29.23 7.98
C LEU A 117 -16.60 29.88 6.60
N PRO A 118 -15.58 30.71 6.30
CA PRO A 118 -15.34 31.21 4.96
C PRO A 118 -14.94 30.03 4.05
N ALA A 119 -15.94 29.38 3.47
CA ALA A 119 -15.74 28.31 2.51
C ALA A 119 -14.95 28.81 1.28
N LEU A 120 -14.29 27.90 0.57
CA LEU A 120 -13.68 28.23 -0.71
C LEU A 120 -14.74 28.79 -1.67
N GLN A 121 -14.65 30.10 -1.93
CA GLN A 121 -15.63 30.86 -2.70
C GLN A 121 -15.92 30.17 -4.03
N MET A 122 -17.20 30.00 -4.37
CA MET A 122 -17.63 29.35 -5.62
C MET A 122 -16.96 29.96 -6.86
N ALA A 123 -16.74 31.27 -6.87
CA ALA A 123 -16.07 31.96 -7.97
C ALA A 123 -14.60 31.50 -8.11
N LYS A 124 -13.87 31.35 -7.00
CA LYS A 124 -12.48 30.87 -6.96
C LYS A 124 -12.41 29.40 -7.41
N VAL A 125 -13.28 28.55 -6.89
CA VAL A 125 -13.35 27.13 -7.30
C VAL A 125 -13.72 27.03 -8.78
N ARG A 126 -14.69 27.78 -9.30
CA ARG A 126 -15.04 27.81 -10.73
C ARG A 126 -13.90 28.32 -11.61
N LYS A 127 -13.10 29.28 -11.13
CA LYS A 127 -11.92 29.77 -11.85
C LYS A 127 -10.86 28.68 -11.92
N GLU A 128 -10.62 27.98 -10.81
CA GLU A 128 -9.66 26.87 -10.76
C GLU A 128 -10.10 25.68 -11.62
N ARG A 129 -11.38 25.29 -11.55
CA ARG A 129 -11.98 24.29 -12.45
C ARG A 129 -11.76 24.65 -13.92
N ARG A 130 -11.90 25.93 -14.29
CA ARG A 130 -11.70 26.39 -15.68
C ARG A 130 -10.23 26.32 -16.12
N ARG A 131 -9.25 26.51 -15.24
CA ARG A 131 -7.82 26.38 -15.58
C ARG A 131 -7.46 24.97 -16.04
N HIS A 132 -8.15 23.96 -15.52
CA HIS A 132 -7.94 22.57 -15.91
C HIS A 132 -8.68 22.16 -17.20
N LEU A 133 -9.50 23.03 -17.80
CA LEU A 133 -10.25 22.70 -19.03
C LEU A 133 -9.33 22.49 -20.24
N GLY A 134 -8.35 23.36 -20.45
CA GLY A 134 -7.38 23.24 -21.54
C GLY A 134 -6.56 21.94 -21.46
N PRO A 135 -5.86 21.67 -20.34
CA PRO A 135 -5.15 20.41 -20.13
C PRO A 135 -6.03 19.17 -20.28
N PHE A 136 -7.28 19.22 -19.80
CA PHE A 136 -8.23 18.12 -19.97
C PHE A 136 -8.58 17.88 -21.44
N LEU A 137 -8.88 18.92 -22.22
CA LEU A 137 -9.22 18.79 -23.64
C LEU A 137 -8.05 18.19 -24.45
N MET A 138 -6.81 18.57 -24.14
CA MET A 138 -5.63 17.96 -24.74
C MET A 138 -5.53 16.45 -24.42
N ARG A 139 -5.75 16.07 -23.16
CA ARG A 139 -5.79 14.65 -22.75
C ARG A 139 -6.90 13.87 -23.44
N VAL A 140 -8.09 14.46 -23.60
CA VAL A 140 -9.20 13.85 -24.36
C VAL A 140 -8.80 13.61 -25.82
N LEU A 141 -8.15 14.59 -26.46
CA LEU A 141 -7.67 14.47 -27.83
C LEU A 141 -6.62 13.34 -27.96
N TRP A 142 -5.69 13.24 -27.01
CA TRP A 142 -4.72 12.14 -26.94
C TRP A 142 -5.35 10.77 -26.64
N ALA A 143 -6.46 10.72 -25.92
CA ALA A 143 -7.21 9.49 -25.64
C ALA A 143 -8.16 9.06 -26.78
N LEU A 144 -8.44 9.94 -27.75
CA LEU A 144 -9.45 9.72 -28.78
C LEU A 144 -9.22 8.45 -29.63
N PRO A 145 -8.00 8.11 -30.09
CA PRO A 145 -7.77 6.88 -30.84
C PRO A 145 -8.12 5.63 -30.03
N LEU A 146 -7.80 5.62 -28.73
CA LEU A 146 -8.16 4.51 -27.83
C LEU A 146 -9.66 4.45 -27.60
N ALA A 147 -10.33 5.60 -27.45
CA ALA A 147 -11.78 5.65 -27.30
C ALA A 147 -12.53 5.12 -28.54
N ILE A 148 -12.01 5.38 -29.75
CA ILE A 148 -12.54 4.80 -30.99
C ILE A 148 -12.34 3.28 -30.99
N ARG A 149 -11.13 2.81 -30.69
CA ARG A 149 -10.84 1.37 -30.56
C ARG A 149 -11.74 0.69 -29.52
N TYR A 150 -11.96 1.33 -28.38
CA TYR A 150 -12.85 0.83 -27.32
C TYR A 150 -14.29 0.63 -27.81
N LYS A 151 -14.82 1.58 -28.60
CA LYS A 151 -16.17 1.48 -29.18
C LYS A 151 -16.29 0.36 -30.22
N LEU A 152 -15.26 0.14 -31.03
CA LEU A 152 -15.25 -0.88 -32.08
C LEU A 152 -14.95 -2.29 -31.52
N CYS A 153 -14.27 -2.38 -30.38
CA CYS A 153 -13.89 -3.64 -29.76
C CYS A 153 -15.12 -4.45 -29.29
N ARG A 154 -15.15 -5.74 -29.60
CA ARG A 154 -16.19 -6.67 -29.11
C ARG A 154 -15.70 -7.62 -28.02
N SER A 155 -14.38 -7.78 -27.85
CA SER A 155 -13.79 -8.62 -26.78
C SER A 155 -13.91 -7.91 -25.42
N PRO A 156 -14.56 -8.54 -24.40
CA PRO A 156 -14.71 -7.98 -23.06
C PRO A 156 -13.37 -7.65 -22.40
N VAL A 157 -12.39 -8.55 -22.52
CA VAL A 157 -11.05 -8.41 -21.94
C VAL A 157 -10.33 -7.19 -22.50
N HIS A 158 -10.30 -7.06 -23.83
CA HIS A 158 -9.68 -5.91 -24.49
C HIS A 158 -10.39 -4.60 -24.19
N LYS A 159 -11.71 -4.62 -24.00
CA LYS A 159 -12.45 -3.43 -23.57
C LYS A 159 -11.99 -2.95 -22.19
N VAL A 160 -11.73 -3.86 -21.25
CA VAL A 160 -11.18 -3.53 -19.92
C VAL A 160 -9.80 -2.89 -20.06
N VAL A 161 -8.89 -3.50 -20.82
CA VAL A 161 -7.54 -2.98 -21.08
C VAL A 161 -7.59 -1.58 -21.72
N LEU A 162 -8.40 -1.41 -22.77
CA LEU A 162 -8.58 -0.12 -23.44
C LEU A 162 -9.17 0.93 -22.48
N ARG A 163 -10.12 0.55 -21.62
CA ARG A 163 -10.69 1.43 -20.60
C ARG A 163 -9.64 1.91 -19.61
N GLN A 164 -8.77 1.02 -19.13
CA GLN A 164 -7.65 1.39 -18.25
C GLN A 164 -6.66 2.33 -18.95
N GLN A 165 -6.29 2.04 -20.20
CA GLN A 165 -5.41 2.92 -20.98
C GLN A 165 -6.04 4.31 -21.22
N ILE A 166 -7.35 4.38 -21.47
CA ILE A 166 -8.09 5.64 -21.57
C ILE A 166 -8.04 6.39 -20.23
N LYS A 167 -8.33 5.71 -19.10
CA LYS A 167 -8.24 6.32 -17.76
C LYS A 167 -6.84 6.88 -17.49
N ARG A 168 -5.76 6.16 -17.85
CA ARG A 168 -4.37 6.64 -17.72
C ARG A 168 -4.11 7.89 -18.55
N ARG A 169 -4.47 7.90 -19.83
CA ARG A 169 -4.30 9.10 -20.69
C ARG A 169 -5.09 10.30 -20.16
N LEU A 170 -6.26 10.04 -19.60
CA LEU A 170 -7.11 11.04 -18.97
C LEU A 170 -6.70 11.40 -17.53
N ASP A 171 -5.70 10.76 -16.94
CA ASP A 171 -5.24 11.00 -15.56
C ASP A 171 -6.31 10.68 -14.49
N LEU A 172 -7.03 9.57 -14.69
CA LEU A 172 -8.17 9.13 -13.87
C LEU A 172 -7.90 7.86 -13.05
N ASN A 173 -6.65 7.39 -12.96
CA ASN A 173 -6.27 6.29 -12.06
C ASN A 173 -5.94 6.86 -10.67
N GLY A 174 -6.47 6.28 -9.59
CA GLY A 174 -6.26 6.80 -8.24
C GLY A 174 -4.80 6.70 -7.83
N ASP A 175 -4.31 7.68 -7.08
CA ASP A 175 -2.97 7.67 -6.47
C ASP A 175 -2.92 6.75 -5.23
N GLU A 176 -3.79 5.72 -5.14
CA GLU A 176 -3.92 4.87 -3.94
C GLU A 176 -2.75 3.90 -3.76
N ILE A 177 -1.90 3.74 -4.78
CA ILE A 177 -0.62 3.05 -4.65
C ILE A 177 0.45 4.06 -5.06
N ALA A 178 1.45 4.23 -4.20
CA ALA A 178 2.60 5.12 -4.38
C ALA A 178 3.13 5.08 -5.82
N PRO A 179 3.73 6.18 -6.35
CA PRO A 179 4.21 6.22 -7.73
C PRO A 179 4.97 4.95 -8.04
N THR A 180 4.43 4.16 -8.97
CA THR A 180 4.98 2.85 -9.38
C THR A 180 6.27 3.10 -10.13
N SER A 181 7.34 3.29 -9.35
CA SER A 181 8.68 3.44 -9.86
C SER A 181 9.05 2.19 -10.65
N ASN A 182 9.63 2.42 -11.82
CA ASN A 182 10.02 1.33 -12.69
C ASN A 182 11.18 0.57 -12.03
N LEU A 183 11.03 -0.73 -11.88
CA LEU A 183 12.09 -1.56 -11.33
C LEU A 183 13.28 -1.60 -12.30
N ASN A 184 14.47 -1.42 -11.74
CA ASN A 184 15.72 -1.48 -12.49
C ASN A 184 16.09 -2.95 -12.78
N THR A 185 15.87 -3.38 -14.02
CA THR A 185 16.22 -4.74 -14.49
C THR A 185 17.72 -5.03 -14.42
N GLY A 186 18.55 -4.00 -14.34
CA GLY A 186 20.00 -4.08 -14.17
C GLY A 186 20.47 -4.52 -12.79
N LEU A 187 19.58 -4.61 -11.78
CA LEU A 187 19.97 -4.94 -10.40
C LEU A 187 20.69 -6.29 -10.30
N PHE A 188 20.35 -7.28 -11.13
CA PHE A 188 20.93 -8.64 -11.09
C PHE A 188 21.80 -8.97 -12.31
N VAL A 189 22.20 -7.99 -13.11
CA VAL A 189 23.02 -8.22 -14.31
C VAL A 189 24.48 -8.25 -13.90
N LYS A 190 25.12 -9.43 -13.94
CA LYS A 190 26.55 -9.58 -13.63
C LYS A 190 27.39 -8.57 -14.44
N ALA A 191 28.15 -7.73 -13.76
CA ALA A 191 29.10 -6.82 -14.39
C ALA A 191 30.22 -7.61 -15.11
N GLU A 192 30.73 -7.06 -16.21
CA GLU A 192 31.85 -7.65 -16.95
C GLU A 192 33.13 -7.68 -16.10
N ALA A 193 33.99 -8.67 -16.37
CA ALA A 193 35.16 -9.04 -15.57
C ALA A 193 36.34 -8.03 -15.54
N SER A 194 36.13 -6.75 -15.86
CA SER A 194 37.22 -5.78 -16.10
C SER A 194 37.76 -5.06 -14.86
N GLN A 195 37.60 -5.62 -13.64
CA GLN A 195 37.92 -4.92 -12.39
C GLN A 195 38.84 -5.72 -11.43
N ALA A 196 39.65 -6.64 -11.94
CA ALA A 196 40.56 -7.43 -11.10
C ALA A 196 41.53 -6.58 -10.27
N ASP A 197 41.93 -5.42 -10.79
CA ASP A 197 42.82 -4.48 -10.08
C ASP A 197 42.09 -3.79 -8.93
N LEU A 198 40.89 -3.25 -9.14
CA LEU A 198 40.07 -2.66 -8.07
C LEU A 198 39.78 -3.68 -6.95
N GLU A 199 39.46 -4.93 -7.30
CA GLU A 199 39.26 -5.98 -6.29
C GLU A 199 40.53 -6.26 -5.49
N ARG A 200 41.69 -6.26 -6.15
CA ARG A 200 42.97 -6.41 -5.45
C ARG A 200 43.22 -5.22 -4.51
N ASP A 201 42.96 -4.00 -4.96
CA ASP A 201 43.16 -2.78 -4.18
C ASP A 201 42.23 -2.76 -2.95
N VAL A 202 40.96 -3.13 -3.12
CA VAL A 202 40.00 -3.28 -2.01
C VAL A 202 40.52 -4.29 -0.98
N MET A 203 40.95 -5.47 -1.42
CA MET A 203 41.42 -6.53 -0.51
C MET A 203 42.74 -6.20 0.18
N GLN A 204 43.52 -5.24 -0.33
CA GLN A 204 44.76 -4.74 0.28
C GLN A 204 44.54 -3.50 1.16
N THR A 205 43.33 -2.93 1.15
CA THR A 205 43.00 -1.74 1.94
C THR A 205 42.75 -2.13 3.39
N GLY A 206 43.57 -1.59 4.29
CA GLY A 206 43.32 -1.70 5.73
C GLY A 206 42.20 -0.75 6.17
N ILE A 207 41.49 -1.09 7.25
CA ILE A 207 40.44 -0.24 7.84
C ILE A 207 40.66 0.01 9.33
N THR A 208 40.13 1.11 9.84
CA THR A 208 40.00 1.38 11.27
C THR A 208 38.52 1.40 11.65
N ILE A 209 38.09 0.49 12.51
CA ILE A 209 36.72 0.41 13.04
C ILE A 209 36.69 1.17 14.38
N ILE A 210 35.77 2.11 14.53
CA ILE A 210 35.53 2.86 15.77
C ILE A 210 34.21 2.37 16.35
N LEU A 211 34.27 1.80 17.55
CA LEU A 211 33.14 1.17 18.22
C LEU A 211 32.97 1.74 19.64
N PRO A 212 32.10 2.75 19.84
CA PRO A 212 31.76 3.22 21.16
C PRO A 212 30.83 2.22 21.88
N VAL A 213 31.09 2.02 23.17
CA VAL A 213 30.35 1.09 24.03
C VAL A 213 29.81 1.83 25.26
N TYR A 214 28.51 1.70 25.49
CA TYR A 214 27.85 2.15 26.70
C TYR A 214 26.73 1.15 27.08
N ASN A 215 26.98 0.30 28.08
CA ASN A 215 26.09 -0.78 28.52
C ASN A 215 25.85 -1.89 27.47
N ALA A 216 24.79 -2.69 27.65
CA ALA A 216 24.32 -3.75 26.75
C ALA A 216 25.40 -4.80 26.41
N LEU A 217 26.01 -5.40 27.45
CA LEU A 217 27.13 -6.33 27.31
C LEU A 217 26.83 -7.51 26.36
N ASP A 218 25.60 -8.01 26.35
CA ASP A 218 25.15 -9.09 25.47
C ASP A 218 25.21 -8.71 23.98
N LEU A 219 24.72 -7.51 23.62
CA LEU A 219 24.81 -7.00 22.25
C LEU A 219 26.26 -6.71 21.87
N VAL A 220 27.05 -6.14 22.79
CA VAL A 220 28.48 -5.86 22.59
C VAL A 220 29.25 -7.15 22.28
N GLN A 221 28.99 -8.22 23.04
CA GLN A 221 29.62 -9.53 22.84
C GLN A 221 29.34 -10.09 21.45
N GLU A 222 28.08 -10.06 21.01
CA GLU A 222 27.69 -10.55 19.69
C GLU A 222 28.26 -9.66 18.56
N CYS A 223 28.23 -8.33 18.72
CA CYS A 223 28.80 -7.39 17.76
C CYS A 223 30.31 -7.61 17.58
N LEU A 224 31.08 -7.68 18.68
CA LEU A 224 32.53 -7.92 18.64
C LEU A 224 32.86 -9.30 18.06
N ALA A 225 32.08 -10.33 18.37
CA ALA A 225 32.25 -11.66 17.78
C ALA A 225 32.08 -11.62 16.26
N ARG A 226 31.03 -10.93 15.76
CA ARG A 226 30.81 -10.75 14.32
C ARG A 226 31.93 -9.92 13.69
N VAL A 227 32.40 -8.83 14.31
CA VAL A 227 33.54 -8.05 13.79
C VAL A 227 34.77 -8.93 13.60
N VAL A 228 35.13 -9.75 14.58
CA VAL A 228 36.30 -10.63 14.49
C VAL A 228 36.12 -11.72 13.41
N GLN A 229 34.93 -12.31 13.32
CA GLN A 229 34.68 -13.48 12.45
C GLN A 229 34.35 -13.11 11.00
N HIS A 230 33.70 -11.96 10.78
CA HIS A 230 33.06 -11.62 9.50
C HIS A 230 33.82 -10.57 8.69
N THR A 231 34.78 -9.86 9.30
CA THR A 231 35.58 -8.83 8.62
C THR A 231 36.62 -9.47 7.71
N ASP A 232 36.57 -9.14 6.42
CA ASP A 232 37.36 -9.76 5.35
C ASP A 232 38.55 -8.93 4.87
N LEU A 233 38.75 -7.72 5.44
CA LEU A 233 39.90 -6.85 5.19
C LEU A 233 40.89 -6.89 6.35
N ASP A 234 42.09 -6.33 6.18
CA ASP A 234 42.95 -6.05 7.33
C ASP A 234 42.33 -4.93 8.17
N TRP A 235 42.14 -5.17 9.46
CA TRP A 235 41.39 -4.26 10.32
C TRP A 235 42.10 -3.95 11.63
N HIS A 236 41.88 -2.73 12.11
CA HIS A 236 42.18 -2.28 13.46
C HIS A 236 40.89 -1.85 14.13
N LEU A 237 40.69 -2.28 15.38
CA LEU A 237 39.50 -1.91 16.14
C LEU A 237 39.89 -0.94 17.27
N VAL A 238 39.22 0.20 17.32
CA VAL A 238 39.24 1.13 18.45
C VAL A 238 37.94 0.96 19.20
N VAL A 239 37.99 0.28 20.34
CA VAL A 239 36.84 0.15 21.25
C VAL A 239 36.92 1.27 22.27
N ILE A 240 35.85 2.06 22.42
CA ILE A 240 35.78 3.14 23.39
C ILE A 240 34.73 2.79 24.45
N GLU A 241 35.19 2.44 25.64
CA GLU A 241 34.33 2.22 26.80
C GLU A 241 33.97 3.57 27.42
N ASP A 242 32.71 3.98 27.28
CA ASP A 242 32.23 5.32 27.65
C ASP A 242 31.62 5.40 29.05
N CYS A 243 32.33 4.85 30.04
CA CYS A 243 31.91 4.87 31.44
C CYS A 243 30.51 4.25 31.64
N SER A 244 30.35 3.01 31.16
CA SER A 244 29.14 2.19 31.31
C SER A 244 28.69 2.12 32.77
N THR A 245 27.38 2.21 32.99
CA THR A 245 26.77 2.04 34.31
C THR A 245 26.69 0.57 34.71
N ASP A 246 26.64 -0.33 33.74
CA ASP A 246 26.83 -1.75 33.97
C ASP A 246 28.30 -2.02 34.32
N THR A 247 28.53 -2.33 35.59
CA THR A 247 29.87 -2.58 36.15
C THR A 247 30.59 -3.78 35.54
N THR A 248 29.90 -4.63 34.78
CA THR A 248 30.48 -5.82 34.14
C THR A 248 31.14 -5.52 32.79
N VAL A 249 30.74 -4.44 32.11
CA VAL A 249 31.19 -4.12 30.74
C VAL A 249 32.68 -3.80 30.69
N ARG A 250 33.15 -2.88 31.54
CA ARG A 250 34.54 -2.41 31.50
C ARG A 250 35.55 -3.53 31.81
N PRO A 251 35.42 -4.30 32.90
CA PRO A 251 36.34 -5.41 33.16
C PRO A 251 36.32 -6.44 32.04
N TRP A 252 35.13 -6.78 31.52
CA TRP A 252 35.00 -7.74 30.44
C TRP A 252 35.69 -7.28 29.15
N LEU A 253 35.54 -6.01 28.76
CA LEU A 253 36.22 -5.44 27.60
C LEU A 253 37.74 -5.44 27.77
N ALA A 254 38.25 -5.06 28.95
CA ALA A 254 39.68 -5.07 29.23
C ALA A 254 40.27 -6.48 29.07
N ASP A 255 39.62 -7.48 29.66
CA ASP A 255 40.01 -8.89 29.54
C ASP A 255 39.95 -9.39 28.09
N TRP A 256 38.85 -9.10 27.39
CA TRP A 256 38.66 -9.50 25.99
C TRP A 256 39.71 -8.88 25.05
N VAL A 257 40.01 -7.59 25.21
CA VAL A 257 41.05 -6.89 24.44
C VAL A 257 42.43 -7.47 24.75
N GLN A 258 42.74 -7.72 26.02
CA GLN A 258 44.01 -8.33 26.42
C GLN A 258 44.20 -9.71 25.77
N GLN A 259 43.18 -10.57 25.85
CA GLN A 259 43.21 -11.92 25.27
C GLN A 259 43.35 -11.88 23.75
N THR A 260 42.62 -10.98 23.08
CA THR A 260 42.65 -10.87 21.62
C THR A 260 43.98 -10.31 21.13
N ASN A 261 44.53 -9.30 21.80
CA ASN A 261 45.84 -8.73 21.49
C ASN A 261 47.01 -9.67 21.82
N ALA A 262 46.85 -10.61 22.76
CA ALA A 262 47.88 -11.63 23.00
C ALA A 262 48.15 -12.49 21.76
N ASN A 263 47.11 -12.75 20.97
CA ASN A 263 47.21 -13.50 19.71
C ASN A 263 47.55 -12.62 18.50
N ALA A 264 47.22 -11.32 18.55
CA ALA A 264 47.51 -10.36 17.49
C ALA A 264 47.86 -8.98 18.08
N PRO A 265 49.13 -8.75 18.48
CA PRO A 265 49.54 -7.53 19.15
C PRO A 265 49.23 -6.26 18.34
N GLY A 266 48.56 -5.29 18.97
CA GLY A 266 48.20 -4.01 18.34
C GLY A 266 47.00 -4.06 17.40
N ARG A 267 46.28 -5.19 17.34
CA ARG A 267 45.03 -5.36 16.58
C ARG A 267 43.88 -4.53 17.13
N ILE A 268 43.84 -4.35 18.45
CA ILE A 268 42.75 -3.64 19.14
C ILE A 268 43.33 -2.59 20.08
N THR A 269 42.77 -1.38 20.03
CA THR A 269 43.03 -0.30 20.98
C THR A 269 41.79 -0.11 21.86
N LEU A 270 41.95 -0.19 23.17
CA LEU A 270 40.91 0.14 24.14
C LEU A 270 41.13 1.55 24.68
N ILE A 271 40.09 2.38 24.62
CA ILE A 271 40.03 3.69 25.27
C ILE A 271 38.98 3.60 26.37
N GLU A 272 39.36 3.86 27.61
CA GLU A 272 38.44 3.91 28.74
C GLU A 272 38.23 5.37 29.17
N ASN A 273 37.03 5.91 28.93
CA ASN A 273 36.74 7.28 29.35
C ASN A 273 36.57 7.35 30.88
N PRO A 274 37.11 8.38 31.55
CA PRO A 274 36.96 8.54 33.00
C PRO A 274 35.55 8.99 33.41
N GLU A 275 34.78 9.54 32.48
CA GLU A 275 33.39 9.98 32.62
C GLU A 275 32.61 9.67 31.34
N ASN A 276 31.28 9.63 31.40
CA ASN A 276 30.46 9.43 30.21
C ASN A 276 30.51 10.70 29.34
N ARG A 277 31.20 10.60 28.19
CA ARG A 277 31.40 11.69 27.23
C ARG A 277 30.35 11.69 26.11
N GLY A 278 29.45 10.71 26.13
CA GLY A 278 28.47 10.48 25.09
C GLY A 278 29.10 9.98 23.78
N PHE A 279 28.22 9.66 22.83
CA PHE A 279 28.61 9.14 21.52
C PHE A 279 29.64 10.03 20.81
N ILE A 280 29.36 11.34 20.72
CA ILE A 280 30.22 12.32 20.04
C ILE A 280 31.62 12.36 20.65
N GLY A 281 31.72 12.45 21.98
CA GLY A 281 33.01 12.54 22.67
C GLY A 281 33.84 11.27 22.48
N SER A 282 33.19 10.11 22.57
CA SER A 282 33.81 8.80 22.37
C SER A 282 34.30 8.58 20.95
N VAL A 283 33.48 8.91 19.94
CA VAL A 283 33.85 8.82 18.53
C VAL A 283 34.99 9.77 18.19
N ASN A 284 34.99 11.01 18.70
CA ASN A 284 36.08 11.97 18.48
C ASN A 284 37.42 11.46 19.04
N SER A 285 37.42 10.78 20.20
CA SER A 285 38.61 10.10 20.71
C SER A 285 39.08 8.97 19.78
N GLY A 286 38.16 8.22 19.19
CA GLY A 286 38.46 7.23 18.16
C GLY A 286 39.06 7.83 16.88
N PHE A 287 38.54 8.97 16.42
CA PHE A 287 39.05 9.66 15.23
C PHE A 287 40.52 10.06 15.37
N ASN A 288 40.96 10.50 16.55
CA ASN A 288 42.37 10.82 16.78
C ASN A 288 43.29 9.62 16.51
N VAL A 289 42.91 8.43 16.99
CA VAL A 289 43.66 7.19 16.73
C VAL A 289 43.60 6.80 15.26
N ALA A 290 42.44 6.95 14.62
CA ALA A 290 42.27 6.61 13.21
C ALA A 290 43.10 7.51 12.28
N LEU A 291 43.21 8.80 12.60
CA LEU A 291 44.00 9.78 11.84
C LEU A 291 45.50 9.45 11.85
N GLU A 292 46.02 8.88 12.94
CA GLU A 292 47.41 8.41 13.03
C GLU A 292 47.69 7.23 12.10
N ARG A 293 46.71 6.33 11.92
CA ARG A 293 46.84 5.16 11.03
C ARG A 293 46.66 5.50 9.56
N GLY A 294 45.80 6.46 9.26
CA GLY A 294 45.58 6.92 7.89
C GLY A 294 44.77 5.98 6.99
N ASN A 295 44.12 4.97 7.55
CA ASN A 295 43.21 4.06 6.85
C ASN A 295 41.78 4.65 6.76
N PRO A 296 40.94 4.24 5.79
CA PRO A 296 39.49 4.46 5.86
C PRO A 296 38.90 4.06 7.21
N VAL A 297 37.93 4.83 7.67
CA VAL A 297 37.33 4.68 9.00
C VAL A 297 35.94 4.12 8.86
N VAL A 298 35.54 3.20 9.74
CA VAL A 298 34.16 2.74 9.86
C VAL A 298 33.66 3.05 11.26
N LEU A 299 32.63 3.87 11.36
CA LEU A 299 31.81 3.98 12.57
C LEU A 299 30.91 2.77 12.65
N LEU A 300 30.90 2.08 13.79
CA LEU A 300 30.06 0.93 14.03
C LEU A 300 29.48 0.99 15.44
N ASN A 301 28.16 1.03 15.56
CA ASN A 301 27.52 0.94 16.87
C ASN A 301 27.69 -0.46 17.47
N SER A 302 27.69 -0.54 18.80
CA SER A 302 27.83 -1.79 19.57
C SER A 302 26.65 -2.75 19.43
N ASP A 303 25.56 -2.34 18.78
CA ASP A 303 24.35 -3.10 18.49
C ASP A 303 24.08 -3.23 16.97
N ALA A 304 25.11 -2.97 16.15
CA ALA A 304 25.11 -3.23 14.72
C ALA A 304 25.81 -4.56 14.39
N PHE A 305 25.09 -5.48 13.74
CA PHE A 305 25.53 -6.84 13.47
C PHE A 305 25.93 -7.03 12.02
N VAL A 306 27.23 -6.94 11.77
CA VAL A 306 27.80 -7.04 10.42
C VAL A 306 27.73 -8.47 9.86
N PRO A 307 27.36 -8.67 8.59
CA PRO A 307 27.34 -9.99 7.94
C PRO A 307 28.74 -10.40 7.46
N VAL A 308 28.89 -11.65 7.03
CA VAL A 308 30.17 -12.17 6.46
C VAL A 308 30.58 -11.34 5.23
N GLY A 309 31.85 -10.94 5.16
CA GLY A 309 32.41 -10.22 4.01
C GLY A 309 31.86 -8.81 3.83
N TRP A 310 31.50 -8.15 4.93
CA TRP A 310 30.88 -6.82 4.91
C TRP A 310 31.87 -5.70 4.58
N ALA A 311 33.10 -5.79 5.07
CA ALA A 311 34.03 -4.67 5.07
C ALA A 311 34.50 -4.33 3.65
N SER A 312 34.90 -5.33 2.86
CA SER A 312 35.25 -5.09 1.44
C SER A 312 34.09 -4.50 0.65
N ARG A 313 32.85 -4.90 0.94
CA ARG A 313 31.64 -4.35 0.29
C ARG A 313 31.40 -2.89 0.67
N LEU A 314 31.55 -2.53 1.94
CA LEU A 314 31.35 -1.16 2.43
C LEU A 314 32.44 -0.19 1.96
N ILE A 315 33.70 -0.63 1.90
CA ILE A 315 34.84 0.21 1.50
C ILE A 315 34.93 0.39 -0.01
N ARG A 316 34.50 -0.59 -0.82
CA ARG A 316 34.66 -0.56 -2.28
C ARG A 316 34.21 0.76 -2.93
N PRO A 317 33.04 1.36 -2.60
CA PRO A 317 32.64 2.62 -3.20
C PRO A 317 33.57 3.79 -2.88
N LEU A 318 34.24 3.80 -1.71
CA LEU A 318 35.23 4.84 -1.37
C LEU A 318 36.47 4.80 -2.26
N LEU A 319 36.77 3.64 -2.87
CA LEU A 319 37.91 3.47 -3.77
C LEU A 319 37.52 3.63 -5.24
N SER A 320 36.29 3.24 -5.61
CA SER A 320 35.83 3.31 -7.00
C SER A 320 35.28 4.68 -7.39
N GLU A 321 34.75 5.44 -6.43
CA GLU A 321 34.17 6.77 -6.65
C GLU A 321 35.11 7.85 -6.07
N PRO A 322 35.70 8.72 -6.91
CA PRO A 322 36.82 9.59 -6.51
C PRO A 322 36.43 10.67 -5.48
N ASP A 323 35.14 10.95 -5.32
CA ASP A 323 34.57 11.96 -4.43
C ASP A 323 33.64 11.33 -3.37
N ALA A 324 33.59 10.00 -3.24
CA ALA A 324 32.84 9.35 -2.18
C ALA A 324 33.50 9.62 -0.82
N ALA A 325 32.80 10.38 0.01
CA ALA A 325 33.27 10.78 1.32
C ALA A 325 32.74 9.88 2.44
N SER A 326 31.51 9.37 2.30
CA SER A 326 30.99 8.32 3.18
C SER A 326 30.09 7.32 2.47
N VAL A 327 29.98 6.12 3.04
CA VAL A 327 29.12 5.03 2.58
C VAL A 327 28.35 4.46 3.77
N THR A 328 27.04 4.31 3.64
CA THR A 328 26.16 3.72 4.66
C THR A 328 25.39 2.53 4.05
N PRO A 329 25.37 1.35 4.70
CA PRO A 329 24.60 0.21 4.20
C PRO A 329 23.10 0.36 4.50
N MET A 330 22.29 -0.46 3.84
CA MET A 330 20.88 -0.63 4.21
C MET A 330 20.77 -1.37 5.56
N SER A 331 19.68 -1.16 6.28
CA SER A 331 19.43 -1.78 7.59
C SER A 331 17.93 -1.86 7.89
N ASN A 332 17.57 -2.61 8.92
CA ASN A 332 16.21 -2.66 9.47
C ASN A 332 15.83 -1.39 10.24
N ASP A 333 16.82 -0.60 10.68
CA ASP A 333 16.63 0.67 11.40
C ASP A 333 17.76 1.65 11.05
N ALA A 334 17.62 2.33 9.91
CA ALA A 334 18.58 3.33 9.41
C ALA A 334 17.91 4.43 8.58
N GLU A 335 16.79 4.97 9.06
CA GLU A 335 16.12 6.14 8.47
C GLU A 335 15.88 5.97 6.94
N ILE A 336 16.46 6.85 6.10
CA ILE A 336 16.34 6.82 4.63
C ILE A 336 16.92 5.56 3.97
N PHE A 337 17.73 4.78 4.70
CA PHE A 337 18.29 3.48 4.29
C PHE A 337 17.55 2.28 4.90
N GLY A 338 16.39 2.50 5.52
CA GLY A 338 15.55 1.44 6.11
C GLY A 338 14.94 0.48 5.09
N ALA A 339 15.09 -0.82 5.27
CA ALA A 339 14.36 -1.87 4.55
C ALA A 339 13.78 -2.88 5.56
N PRO A 340 12.55 -3.43 5.36
CA PRO A 340 11.71 -3.38 4.15
C PRO A 340 11.07 -2.02 3.83
N LEU A 341 10.98 -1.12 4.82
CA LEU A 341 10.35 0.19 4.70
C LEU A 341 11.33 1.31 5.03
N MET A 342 11.32 2.36 4.21
CA MET A 342 12.10 3.57 4.48
C MET A 342 11.53 4.30 5.70
N CYS A 343 12.39 4.77 6.59
CA CYS A 343 12.04 5.53 7.80
C CYS A 343 11.10 4.82 8.78
N VAL A 344 10.95 3.50 8.68
CA VAL A 344 10.14 2.70 9.60
C VAL A 344 11.01 1.56 10.14
N PRO A 345 11.37 1.56 11.43
CA PRO A 345 12.18 0.50 12.00
C PRO A 345 11.41 -0.82 12.03
N VAL A 346 12.10 -1.92 11.71
CA VAL A 346 11.55 -3.28 11.75
C VAL A 346 12.41 -4.14 12.67
N ALA A 347 11.78 -4.80 13.65
CA ALA A 347 12.48 -5.74 14.50
C ALA A 347 12.76 -7.03 13.74
N LEU A 348 14.01 -7.52 13.77
CA LEU A 348 14.41 -8.76 13.12
C LEU A 348 14.54 -9.90 14.12
N SER A 349 14.18 -11.11 13.68
CA SER A 349 14.48 -12.35 14.38
C SER A 349 15.87 -12.86 14.02
N LEU A 350 16.42 -13.74 14.86
CA LEU A 350 17.78 -14.27 14.68
C LEU A 350 17.96 -14.90 13.29
N GLY A 351 18.97 -14.44 12.56
CA GLY A 351 19.34 -14.95 11.23
C GLY A 351 18.59 -14.34 10.04
N GLU A 352 17.52 -13.56 10.27
CA GLU A 352 16.80 -12.90 9.16
C GLU A 352 17.69 -11.92 8.41
N ALA A 353 18.48 -11.13 9.14
CA ALA A 353 19.42 -10.18 8.58
C ALA A 353 20.44 -10.84 7.65
N ASP A 354 20.91 -12.04 7.99
CA ASP A 354 21.89 -12.79 7.21
C ASP A 354 21.27 -13.31 5.89
N VAL A 355 19.97 -13.67 5.88
CA VAL A 355 19.23 -14.03 4.65
C VAL A 355 19.01 -12.80 3.76
N ILE A 356 18.67 -11.66 4.36
CA ILE A 356 18.50 -10.39 3.65
C ILE A 356 19.83 -9.98 3.00
N ASP A 357 20.93 -10.02 3.75
CA ASP A 357 22.26 -9.67 3.24
C ASP A 357 22.74 -10.63 2.15
N LYS A 358 22.46 -11.93 2.26
CA LYS A 358 22.76 -12.89 1.19
C LYS A 358 22.10 -12.50 -0.13
N THR A 359 20.89 -11.92 -0.08
CA THR A 359 20.22 -11.35 -1.26
C THR A 359 20.91 -10.07 -1.70
N ALA A 360 21.21 -9.16 -0.78
CA ALA A 360 21.95 -7.92 -1.06
C ALA A 360 23.27 -8.18 -1.80
N ALA A 361 24.01 -9.22 -1.40
CA ALA A 361 25.28 -9.62 -1.99
C ALA A 361 25.16 -10.04 -3.48
N THR A 362 23.96 -10.35 -3.97
CA THR A 362 23.71 -10.69 -5.38
C THR A 362 23.53 -9.46 -6.27
N PHE A 363 23.37 -8.27 -5.68
CA PHE A 363 23.12 -7.05 -6.44
C PHE A 363 24.35 -6.61 -7.23
N THR A 364 24.08 -6.06 -8.40
CA THR A 364 25.09 -5.54 -9.31
C THR A 364 25.60 -4.22 -8.79
N ARG A 365 26.93 -4.09 -8.71
CA ARG A 365 27.63 -2.95 -8.11
C ARG A 365 27.16 -1.58 -8.61
N THR A 366 26.96 -1.45 -9.92
CA THR A 366 26.56 -0.17 -10.54
C THR A 366 25.10 0.21 -10.30
N ALA A 367 24.27 -0.73 -9.85
CA ALA A 367 22.85 -0.53 -9.57
C ALA A 367 22.53 -0.64 -8.07
N SER A 368 23.55 -0.77 -7.22
CA SER A 368 23.40 -1.05 -5.79
C SER A 368 23.83 0.11 -4.89
N PHE A 369 24.07 1.31 -5.41
CA PHE A 369 24.26 2.50 -4.57
C PHE A 369 23.65 3.77 -5.18
N ALA A 370 23.37 4.75 -4.33
CA ALA A 370 22.85 6.06 -4.73
C ALA A 370 23.42 7.17 -3.85
N GLU A 371 23.55 8.37 -4.42
CA GLU A 371 23.88 9.58 -3.65
C GLU A 371 22.74 9.90 -2.69
N ALA A 372 23.10 10.22 -1.45
CA ALA A 372 22.20 10.56 -0.36
C ALA A 372 22.57 11.92 0.25
N PRO A 373 21.60 12.61 0.89
CA PRO A 373 21.87 13.89 1.54
C PRO A 373 22.77 13.74 2.79
N THR A 374 22.83 12.56 3.40
CA THR A 374 23.66 12.26 4.58
C THR A 374 23.98 10.76 4.65
N GLY A 375 25.01 10.40 5.43
CA GLY A 375 25.17 9.05 5.97
C GLY A 375 24.46 8.90 7.32
N VAL A 376 24.37 7.65 7.82
CA VAL A 376 23.79 7.32 9.13
C VAL A 376 24.84 6.62 10.00
N GLY A 377 25.07 7.15 11.21
CA GLY A 377 26.22 6.81 12.06
C GLY A 377 26.27 5.40 12.65
N PHE A 378 25.20 4.60 12.54
CA PHE A 378 25.17 3.23 13.11
C PHE A 378 26.18 2.29 12.45
N CYS A 379 26.40 2.48 11.15
CA CYS A 379 27.39 1.79 10.33
C CYS A 379 27.75 2.72 9.16
N MET A 380 28.86 3.46 9.26
CA MET A 380 29.25 4.44 8.23
C MET A 380 30.73 4.36 7.96
N ALA A 381 31.10 4.02 6.72
CA ALA A 381 32.47 4.17 6.25
C ALA A 381 32.75 5.62 5.86
N MET A 382 33.95 6.11 6.15
CA MET A 382 34.40 7.48 5.95
C MET A 382 35.77 7.45 5.26
N HIS A 383 35.90 8.24 4.20
CA HIS A 383 37.18 8.40 3.52
C HIS A 383 38.13 9.25 4.37
N ILE A 384 39.36 8.76 4.56
CA ILE A 384 40.33 9.34 5.49
C ILE A 384 40.66 10.81 5.18
N ASP A 385 40.73 11.20 3.90
CA ASP A 385 41.07 12.58 3.51
C ASP A 385 39.97 13.60 3.85
N TYR A 386 38.70 13.18 3.87
CA TYR A 386 37.62 14.03 4.35
C TYR A 386 37.63 14.10 5.88
N LEU A 387 37.93 13.00 6.56
CA LEU A 387 38.13 13.01 8.01
C LEU A 387 39.32 13.90 8.42
N ARG A 388 40.43 13.93 7.68
CA ARG A 388 41.55 14.84 7.96
C ARG A 388 41.16 16.33 7.89
N ARG A 389 40.25 16.69 6.98
CA ARG A 389 39.73 18.06 6.85
C ARG A 389 38.73 18.40 7.95
N TYR A 390 37.89 17.43 8.32
CA TYR A 390 36.87 17.57 9.35
C TYR A 390 37.08 16.49 10.44
N PRO A 391 38.09 16.67 11.32
CA PRO A 391 38.62 15.59 12.18
C PRO A 391 37.77 15.27 13.40
N GLN A 392 36.61 15.91 13.55
CA GLN A 392 35.74 15.76 14.71
C GLN A 392 34.29 16.05 14.35
N PHE A 393 33.40 15.35 15.04
CA PHE A 393 32.01 15.72 15.17
C PHE A 393 31.82 16.93 16.09
N ASP A 394 30.81 17.74 15.79
CA ASP A 394 30.54 18.96 16.54
C ASP A 394 29.85 18.65 17.87
N ILE A 395 30.54 18.99 18.97
CA ILE A 395 30.06 18.81 20.34
C ILE A 395 28.80 19.63 20.66
N ALA A 396 28.41 20.59 19.81
CA ALA A 396 27.16 21.35 19.96
C ALA A 396 25.90 20.47 19.90
N PHE A 397 25.98 19.26 19.32
CA PHE A 397 24.90 18.27 19.31
C PHE A 397 24.75 17.50 20.63
N GLY A 398 25.61 17.78 21.62
CA GLY A 398 25.48 17.25 22.98
C GLY A 398 25.56 15.72 23.03
N ARG A 399 24.41 15.06 23.15
CA ARG A 399 24.30 13.59 23.28
C ARG A 399 24.11 12.85 21.94
N GLY A 400 24.02 13.54 20.81
CA GLY A 400 23.96 12.95 19.46
C GLY A 400 22.77 13.41 18.60
N TYR A 401 22.40 12.61 17.58
CA TYR A 401 21.24 12.74 16.69
C TYR A 401 21.32 13.85 15.61
N GLY A 402 22.52 14.27 15.23
CA GLY A 402 22.71 15.23 14.12
C GLY A 402 24.18 15.59 13.81
N GLU A 403 25.11 15.03 14.58
CA GLU A 403 26.56 15.17 14.43
C GLU A 403 27.07 14.64 13.09
N GLU A 404 26.56 13.49 12.65
CA GLU A 404 26.90 12.86 11.38
C GLU A 404 26.29 13.65 10.22
N VAL A 405 25.09 14.22 10.42
CA VAL A 405 24.46 15.11 9.45
C VAL A 405 25.30 16.37 9.26
N ASP A 406 25.71 17.01 10.36
CA ASP A 406 26.57 18.20 10.31
C ASP A 406 27.92 17.92 9.65
N TRP A 407 28.55 16.78 9.96
CA TRP A 407 29.79 16.36 9.29
C TRP A 407 29.57 16.13 7.79
N CYS A 408 28.50 15.42 7.42
CA CYS A 408 28.16 15.17 6.02
C CYS A 408 27.92 16.49 5.28
N GLN A 409 27.12 17.41 5.83
CA GLN A 409 26.84 18.68 5.18
C GLN A 409 28.09 19.55 4.98
N LYS A 410 29.02 19.57 5.95
CA LYS A 410 30.32 20.25 5.80
C LYS A 410 31.14 19.64 4.65
N VAL A 411 31.23 18.32 4.63
CA VAL A 411 31.95 17.57 3.60
C VAL A 411 31.33 17.73 2.21
N ARG A 412 30.00 17.78 2.13
CA ARG A 412 29.26 18.03 0.90
C ARG A 412 29.53 19.42 0.34
N ALA A 413 29.65 20.43 1.19
CA ALA A 413 30.04 21.79 0.77
C ALA A 413 31.44 21.82 0.12
N ASP A 414 32.31 20.88 0.49
CA ASP A 414 33.65 20.66 -0.08
C ASP A 414 33.66 19.68 -1.27
N GLY A 415 32.48 19.31 -1.80
CA GLY A 415 32.32 18.45 -2.97
C GLY A 415 32.37 16.95 -2.69
N GLY A 416 32.32 16.51 -1.42
CA GLY A 416 32.18 15.10 -1.07
C GLY A 416 30.75 14.58 -1.27
N ARG A 417 30.63 13.35 -1.76
CA ARG A 417 29.34 12.64 -1.88
C ARG A 417 29.15 11.63 -0.75
N HIS A 418 27.92 11.48 -0.30
CA HIS A 418 27.52 10.43 0.64
C HIS A 418 26.71 9.39 -0.11
N LEU A 419 27.02 8.12 0.07
CA LEU A 419 26.42 7.03 -0.71
C LEU A 419 25.65 6.06 0.19
N GLY A 420 24.41 5.76 -0.17
CA GLY A 420 23.68 4.62 0.38
C GLY A 420 24.01 3.35 -0.42
N LEU A 421 24.42 2.28 0.25
CA LEU A 421 24.83 1.01 -0.36
C LEU A 421 23.81 -0.09 -0.07
N ALA A 422 23.14 -0.55 -1.12
CA ALA A 422 22.11 -1.58 -1.03
C ALA A 422 22.62 -3.02 -1.22
N SER A 423 23.88 -3.21 -1.64
CA SER A 423 24.51 -4.55 -1.74
C SER A 423 25.10 -5.06 -0.42
N LEU A 424 24.79 -4.36 0.68
CA LEU A 424 25.18 -4.73 2.04
C LEU A 424 24.00 -4.40 2.96
N TYR A 425 23.62 -5.35 3.79
CA TYR A 425 22.59 -5.18 4.80
C TYR A 425 23.17 -5.46 6.20
N VAL A 426 23.07 -4.49 7.11
CA VAL A 426 23.57 -4.60 8.48
C VAL A 426 22.40 -4.46 9.43
N GLU A 427 22.21 -5.44 10.31
CA GLU A 427 21.16 -5.35 11.32
C GLU A 427 21.54 -4.36 12.42
N HIS A 428 20.58 -3.60 12.92
CA HIS A 428 20.71 -2.66 14.03
C HIS A 428 19.60 -2.96 15.06
N ARG A 429 19.97 -3.45 16.26
CA ARG A 429 19.00 -3.81 17.33
C ARG A 429 18.79 -2.70 18.38
N GLY A 430 19.21 -1.48 18.07
CA GLY A 430 19.44 -0.38 19.02
C GLY A 430 18.33 0.65 19.25
N GLY A 431 17.19 0.24 19.79
CA GLY A 431 16.06 1.16 20.06
C GLY A 431 15.70 1.40 21.54
N GLN A 432 16.17 0.57 22.48
CA GLN A 432 15.66 0.52 23.87
C GLN A 432 16.50 1.29 24.90
N SER A 433 17.55 1.97 24.48
CA SER A 433 18.42 2.73 25.37
C SER A 433 18.02 4.21 25.37
N PHE A 434 17.80 4.77 26.56
CA PHE A 434 17.37 6.13 26.90
C PHE A 434 15.85 6.38 26.90
N GLY A 435 15.35 6.88 28.04
CA GLY A 435 13.94 7.14 28.29
C GLY A 435 13.28 7.92 27.15
N ASN A 436 12.18 7.36 26.63
CA ASN A 436 11.50 7.78 25.41
C ASN A 436 11.34 9.31 25.28
N ALA A 437 11.05 10.02 26.38
CA ALA A 437 10.89 11.48 26.38
C ALA A 437 12.20 12.29 26.26
N GLU A 438 13.28 11.87 26.91
CA GLU A 438 14.58 12.59 26.86
C GLU A 438 15.25 12.38 25.49
N LYS A 439 15.15 11.17 24.94
CA LYS A 439 15.59 10.85 23.57
C LYS A 439 14.87 11.73 22.54
N LEU A 440 13.53 11.79 22.59
CA LEU A 440 12.75 12.64 21.69
C LEU A 440 13.10 14.14 21.82
N LYS A 441 13.37 14.61 23.05
CA LYS A 441 13.81 16.00 23.28
C LYS A 441 15.17 16.29 22.65
N ASN A 442 16.12 15.36 22.76
CA ASN A 442 17.46 15.50 22.16
C ASN A 442 17.39 15.48 20.63
N ILE A 443 16.60 14.56 20.06
CA ILE A 443 16.33 14.52 18.61
C ILE A 443 15.73 15.85 18.14
N ALA A 444 14.68 16.35 18.80
CA ALA A 444 14.05 17.62 18.42
C ALA A 444 14.99 18.82 18.51
N ALA A 445 15.87 18.87 19.53
CA ALA A 445 16.88 19.91 19.66
C ALA A 445 17.95 19.83 18.56
N ALA A 446 18.43 18.62 18.26
CA ALA A 446 19.40 18.36 17.19
C ALA A 446 18.81 18.71 15.81
N SER A 447 17.60 18.26 15.49
CA SER A 447 16.92 18.60 14.23
C SER A 447 16.77 20.11 14.06
N LYS A 448 16.37 20.84 15.12
CA LYS A 448 16.30 22.31 15.07
C LYS A 448 17.67 22.94 14.78
N LEU A 449 18.75 22.41 15.34
CA LEU A 449 20.10 22.89 15.08
C LEU A 449 20.51 22.63 13.61
N VAL A 450 20.23 21.46 13.07
CA VAL A 450 20.46 21.12 11.65
C VAL A 450 19.69 22.06 10.73
N THR A 451 18.37 22.21 10.91
CA THR A 451 17.54 23.09 10.08
C THR A 451 18.04 24.53 10.11
N ASN A 452 18.52 25.03 11.25
CA ASN A 452 19.07 26.38 11.36
C ASN A 452 20.43 26.54 10.66
N ARG A 453 21.24 25.48 10.58
CA ARG A 453 22.56 25.50 9.93
C ARG A 453 22.50 25.25 8.44
N TYR A 454 21.56 24.42 7.99
CA TYR A 454 21.49 23.89 6.63
C TYR A 454 20.07 24.03 6.07
N GLU A 455 19.78 25.19 5.47
CA GLU A 455 18.43 25.56 5.02
C GLU A 455 17.80 24.57 4.03
N THR A 456 18.61 23.93 3.16
CA THR A 456 18.10 23.00 2.13
C THR A 456 18.00 21.55 2.59
N TYR A 457 18.60 21.19 3.73
CA TYR A 457 18.76 19.79 4.12
C TYR A 457 17.44 19.03 4.23
N ASP A 458 16.44 19.65 4.88
CA ASP A 458 15.12 19.02 5.02
C ASP A 458 14.47 18.79 3.65
N ALA A 459 14.64 19.71 2.70
CA ALA A 459 14.13 19.54 1.34
C ALA A 459 14.86 18.41 0.60
N ASP A 460 16.19 18.33 0.74
CA ASP A 460 17.01 17.28 0.13
C ASP A 460 16.63 15.88 0.65
N VAL A 461 16.37 15.75 1.96
CA VAL A 461 15.84 14.52 2.57
C VAL A 461 14.46 14.17 2.02
N GLN A 462 13.53 15.13 1.98
CA GLN A 462 12.19 14.88 1.43
C GLN A 462 12.22 14.52 -0.06
N ASP A 463 13.16 15.08 -0.82
CA ASP A 463 13.37 14.74 -2.22
C ASP A 463 13.95 13.34 -2.38
N PHE A 464 14.89 12.93 -1.52
CA PHE A 464 15.38 11.54 -1.49
C PHE A 464 14.24 10.56 -1.17
N VAL A 465 13.43 10.85 -0.14
CA VAL A 465 12.29 10.01 0.26
C VAL A 465 11.26 9.91 -0.87
N ARG A 466 10.96 11.02 -1.55
CA ARG A 466 9.96 11.05 -2.62
C ARG A 466 10.39 10.26 -3.86
N HIS A 467 11.67 10.30 -4.21
CA HIS A 467 12.18 9.62 -5.40
C HIS A 467 12.65 8.19 -5.13
N ASP A 468 13.06 7.90 -3.88
CA ASP A 468 13.68 6.66 -3.44
C ASP A 468 14.64 6.08 -4.48
N PRO A 469 15.85 6.65 -4.68
CA PRO A 469 16.77 6.16 -5.71
C PRO A 469 17.20 4.70 -5.47
N LEU A 470 17.03 4.18 -4.26
CA LEU A 470 17.26 2.78 -3.88
C LEU A 470 15.99 1.93 -3.90
N HIS A 471 14.94 2.36 -4.60
CA HIS A 471 13.63 1.71 -4.60
C HIS A 471 13.67 0.24 -5.03
N THR A 472 14.34 -0.07 -6.15
CA THR A 472 14.43 -1.45 -6.65
C THR A 472 15.14 -2.39 -5.66
N PRO A 473 16.35 -2.07 -5.16
CA PRO A 473 16.97 -2.93 -4.17
C PRO A 473 16.20 -2.94 -2.84
N ARG A 474 15.55 -1.85 -2.42
CA ARG A 474 14.70 -1.85 -1.22
C ARG A 474 13.55 -2.85 -1.32
N LEU A 475 12.87 -2.90 -2.47
CA LEU A 475 11.84 -3.91 -2.73
C LEU A 475 12.41 -5.33 -2.72
N ALA A 476 13.59 -5.54 -3.31
CA ALA A 476 14.26 -6.84 -3.29
C ALA A 476 14.62 -7.29 -1.87
N LEU A 477 15.13 -6.38 -1.03
CA LEU A 477 15.40 -6.63 0.38
C LEU A 477 14.11 -6.84 1.19
N ALA A 478 13.03 -6.15 0.86
CA ALA A 478 11.73 -6.36 1.48
C ALA A 478 11.17 -7.77 1.18
N LEU A 479 11.35 -8.28 -0.04
CA LEU A 479 10.99 -9.64 -0.41
C LEU A 479 11.88 -10.67 0.29
N ALA A 480 13.18 -10.41 0.40
CA ALA A 480 14.10 -11.26 1.17
C ALA A 480 13.74 -11.30 2.66
N TRP A 481 13.33 -10.16 3.23
CA TRP A 481 12.82 -10.08 4.60
C TRP A 481 11.54 -10.91 4.77
N ALA A 482 10.54 -10.74 3.90
CA ALA A 482 9.30 -11.51 3.96
C ALA A 482 9.55 -13.02 3.81
N ALA A 483 10.46 -13.40 2.91
CA ALA A 483 10.92 -14.77 2.74
C ALA A 483 11.58 -15.34 4.01
N ALA A 484 12.48 -14.59 4.64
CA ALA A 484 13.16 -15.01 5.86
C ALA A 484 12.18 -15.14 7.04
N ARG A 485 11.27 -14.16 7.19
CA ARG A 485 10.23 -14.11 8.22
C ARG A 485 9.33 -15.33 8.19
N THR A 486 8.73 -15.58 7.02
CA THR A 486 7.82 -16.71 6.83
C THR A 486 8.52 -18.05 7.00
N ALA A 487 9.75 -18.19 6.48
CA ALA A 487 10.57 -19.38 6.70
C ALA A 487 10.89 -19.63 8.18
N GLY A 488 11.23 -18.58 8.94
CA GLY A 488 11.49 -18.66 10.39
C GLY A 488 10.27 -19.11 11.20
N GLN A 489 9.07 -18.81 10.70
CA GLN A 489 7.79 -19.27 11.26
C GLN A 489 7.38 -20.68 10.78
N GLY A 490 8.15 -21.30 9.87
CA GLY A 490 7.78 -22.58 9.25
C GLY A 490 6.63 -22.47 8.24
N LEU A 491 6.35 -21.26 7.76
CA LEU A 491 5.27 -20.94 6.82
C LEU A 491 5.80 -20.77 5.39
N ARG A 492 4.89 -20.86 4.42
CA ARG A 492 5.17 -20.53 3.02
C ARG A 492 4.90 -19.05 2.78
N LEU A 493 5.72 -18.37 1.99
CA LEU A 493 5.47 -16.97 1.63
C LEU A 493 4.22 -16.86 0.75
N PRO A 494 3.13 -16.20 1.18
CA PRO A 494 1.95 -16.03 0.35
C PRO A 494 2.21 -15.01 -0.77
N VAL A 495 1.90 -15.39 -2.00
CA VAL A 495 2.00 -14.55 -3.21
C VAL A 495 0.67 -14.54 -3.95
N TYR A 496 -0.06 -13.45 -3.82
CA TYR A 496 -1.39 -13.27 -4.41
C TYR A 496 -1.30 -12.64 -5.81
N MET A 497 -1.78 -13.33 -6.83
CA MET A 497 -1.96 -12.75 -8.17
C MET A 497 -3.36 -12.12 -8.28
N ALA A 498 -3.41 -10.79 -8.39
CA ALA A 498 -4.65 -10.02 -8.40
C ALA A 498 -4.60 -8.87 -9.44
N HIS A 499 -5.74 -8.21 -9.68
CA HIS A 499 -5.81 -7.05 -10.57
C HIS A 499 -5.85 -5.72 -9.82
N ASP A 500 -5.55 -4.61 -10.50
CA ASP A 500 -5.66 -3.23 -9.96
C ASP A 500 -7.00 -2.55 -10.32
N MET A 501 -8.13 -3.28 -10.21
CA MET A 501 -9.46 -2.77 -10.62
C MET A 501 -10.42 -2.46 -9.47
N GLY A 502 -10.05 -2.81 -8.23
CA GLY A 502 -10.92 -2.72 -7.06
C GLY A 502 -12.13 -3.69 -7.12
N GLY A 503 -13.17 -3.41 -6.35
CA GLY A 503 -14.39 -4.23 -6.30
C GLY A 503 -14.33 -5.36 -5.28
N GLY A 504 -15.24 -6.34 -5.39
CA GLY A 504 -15.40 -7.40 -4.39
C GLY A 504 -14.17 -8.30 -4.22
N ALA A 505 -13.46 -8.62 -5.31
CA ALA A 505 -12.23 -9.40 -5.24
C ALA A 505 -11.10 -8.65 -4.49
N GLU A 506 -11.01 -7.32 -4.65
CA GLU A 506 -10.04 -6.51 -3.90
C GLU A 506 -10.42 -6.43 -2.42
N LEU A 507 -11.71 -6.24 -2.10
CA LEU A 507 -12.17 -6.24 -0.70
C LEU A 507 -11.85 -7.56 -0.01
N TYR A 508 -12.07 -8.69 -0.70
CA TYR A 508 -11.67 -10.00 -0.21
C TYR A 508 -10.17 -10.12 0.02
N LEU A 509 -9.36 -9.71 -0.96
CA LEU A 509 -7.90 -9.77 -0.86
C LEU A 509 -7.37 -8.92 0.31
N GLN A 510 -7.90 -7.70 0.49
CA GLN A 510 -7.52 -6.84 1.60
C GLN A 510 -7.90 -7.44 2.95
N GLN A 511 -9.09 -8.07 3.06
CA GLN A 511 -9.47 -8.78 4.28
C GLN A 511 -8.54 -9.96 4.53
N ARG A 512 -8.23 -10.76 3.51
CA ARG A 512 -7.34 -11.91 3.62
C ARG A 512 -5.94 -11.51 4.08
N ILE A 513 -5.39 -10.42 3.52
CA ILE A 513 -4.10 -9.88 3.95
C ILE A 513 -4.17 -9.35 5.39
N ALA A 514 -5.25 -8.67 5.75
CA ALA A 514 -5.44 -8.20 7.13
C ALA A 514 -5.48 -9.38 8.12
N ASP A 515 -6.15 -10.48 7.76
CA ASP A 515 -6.19 -11.70 8.55
C ASP A 515 -4.79 -12.34 8.65
N ASP A 516 -4.08 -12.46 7.51
CA ASP A 516 -2.70 -12.98 7.46
C ASP A 516 -1.74 -12.15 8.33
N LEU A 517 -1.92 -10.82 8.41
CA LEU A 517 -1.06 -9.92 9.19
C LEU A 517 -1.46 -9.80 10.68
N ALA A 518 -2.68 -10.19 11.07
CA ALA A 518 -3.22 -9.94 12.42
C ALA A 518 -3.06 -11.11 13.40
N GLU A 519 -2.93 -12.34 12.90
CA GLU A 519 -2.84 -13.54 13.73
C GLU A 519 -1.38 -13.90 14.06
N VAL A 520 -1.12 -14.24 15.32
CA VAL A 520 0.24 -14.57 15.82
C VAL A 520 0.84 -15.82 15.15
N ASP A 521 -0.01 -16.71 14.63
CA ASP A 521 0.36 -17.95 13.94
C ASP A 521 0.37 -17.82 12.39
N GLN A 522 0.23 -16.60 11.87
CA GLN A 522 0.18 -16.27 10.44
C GLN A 522 1.39 -15.44 10.01
N PRO A 523 1.65 -15.32 8.69
CA PRO A 523 2.82 -14.60 8.23
C PRO A 523 2.66 -13.08 8.39
N ASP A 524 3.56 -12.45 9.14
CA ASP A 524 3.66 -10.98 9.33
C ASP A 524 4.01 -10.19 8.04
N ALA A 525 3.98 -10.88 6.89
CA ALA A 525 4.24 -10.32 5.57
C ALA A 525 3.43 -11.05 4.48
N ALA A 526 2.89 -10.30 3.53
CA ALA A 526 2.23 -10.83 2.35
C ALA A 526 2.73 -10.16 1.06
N VAL A 527 2.77 -10.92 -0.04
CA VAL A 527 3.18 -10.39 -1.34
C VAL A 527 2.00 -10.37 -2.30
N ILE A 528 1.77 -9.25 -2.98
CA ILE A 528 0.82 -9.16 -4.08
C ILE A 528 1.58 -8.96 -5.39
N LEU A 529 1.23 -9.75 -6.41
CA LEU A 529 1.58 -9.54 -7.80
C LEU A 529 0.36 -8.98 -8.54
N ARG A 530 0.30 -7.64 -8.64
CA ARG A 530 -0.78 -6.94 -9.34
C ARG A 530 -0.59 -6.95 -10.85
N MET A 531 -1.66 -7.27 -11.56
CA MET A 531 -1.77 -7.33 -13.01
C MET A 531 -2.66 -6.20 -13.55
N GLY A 532 -2.39 -5.76 -14.78
CA GLY A 532 -3.19 -4.73 -15.44
C GLY A 532 -2.93 -3.30 -14.93
N GLY A 533 -1.88 -3.10 -14.13
CA GLY A 533 -1.37 -1.81 -13.67
C GLY A 533 -0.56 -1.05 -14.73
N PRO A 534 0.05 0.11 -14.37
CA PRO A 534 0.91 0.90 -15.25
C PRO A 534 1.98 0.08 -15.98
N ARG A 535 2.55 -0.89 -15.24
CA ARG A 535 3.38 -1.99 -15.72
C ARG A 535 2.56 -3.28 -15.75
N ARG A 536 3.00 -4.25 -16.54
CA ARG A 536 2.33 -5.55 -16.61
C ARG A 536 2.28 -6.23 -15.24
N PHE A 537 3.40 -6.24 -14.52
CA PHE A 537 3.56 -6.81 -13.18
C PHE A 537 3.89 -5.69 -12.19
N GLN A 538 3.25 -5.71 -11.03
CA GLN A 538 3.59 -4.86 -9.91
C GLN A 538 3.68 -5.72 -8.67
N LEU A 539 4.85 -5.74 -8.03
CA LEU A 539 5.06 -6.44 -6.77
C LEU A 539 4.82 -5.48 -5.61
N GLU A 540 4.15 -5.98 -4.58
CA GLU A 540 3.84 -5.24 -3.35
C GLU A 540 4.14 -6.13 -2.17
N VAL A 541 4.97 -5.66 -1.25
CA VAL A 541 5.26 -6.33 0.02
C VAL A 541 4.50 -5.60 1.12
N TYR A 542 3.51 -6.27 1.68
CA TYR A 542 2.71 -5.81 2.79
C TYR A 542 3.35 -6.25 4.11
N SER A 543 3.35 -5.34 5.08
CA SER A 543 3.76 -5.57 6.46
C SER A 543 2.90 -4.72 7.39
N LEU A 544 2.97 -4.95 8.70
CA LEU A 544 2.32 -4.09 9.70
C LEU A 544 2.76 -2.62 9.63
N GLY A 545 3.98 -2.34 9.15
CA GLY A 545 4.52 -0.99 9.04
C GLY A 545 4.12 -0.23 7.77
N GLY A 546 3.53 -0.91 6.78
CA GLY A 546 3.21 -0.31 5.48
C GLY A 546 3.55 -1.23 4.29
N VAL A 547 3.57 -0.63 3.09
CA VAL A 547 3.74 -1.34 1.81
C VAL A 547 4.92 -0.79 1.02
N THR A 548 5.79 -1.69 0.55
CA THR A 548 6.85 -1.38 -0.43
C THR A 548 6.45 -2.00 -1.77
N ALA A 549 6.38 -1.21 -2.84
CA ALA A 549 5.83 -1.67 -4.12
C ALA A 549 6.55 -1.12 -5.35
N GLY A 550 6.75 -1.93 -6.39
CA GLY A 550 7.37 -1.50 -7.64
C GLY A 550 6.93 -2.31 -8.86
N GLY A 551 7.03 -1.71 -10.05
CA GLY A 551 6.49 -2.26 -11.30
C GLY A 551 7.54 -2.68 -12.33
N THR A 552 7.28 -3.76 -13.07
CA THR A 552 8.11 -4.23 -14.19
C THR A 552 7.25 -4.87 -15.30
N ASP A 553 7.77 -4.85 -16.52
CA ASP A 553 7.22 -5.61 -17.66
C ASP A 553 8.00 -6.93 -17.90
N ASP A 554 9.09 -7.15 -17.16
CA ASP A 554 9.99 -8.31 -17.26
C ASP A 554 9.66 -9.35 -16.19
N PHE A 555 9.04 -10.47 -16.61
CA PHE A 555 8.71 -11.58 -15.73
C PHE A 555 9.96 -12.29 -15.16
N SER A 556 11.09 -12.26 -15.86
CA SER A 556 12.34 -12.85 -15.35
C SER A 556 12.86 -12.09 -14.12
N LEU A 557 12.59 -10.79 -14.02
CA LEU A 557 12.89 -10.00 -12.83
C LEU A 557 11.97 -10.39 -11.67
N VAL A 558 10.67 -10.60 -11.93
CA VAL A 558 9.72 -11.08 -10.92
C VAL A 558 10.20 -12.38 -10.27
N LYS A 559 10.64 -13.35 -11.09
CA LYS A 559 11.18 -14.62 -10.58
C LYS A 559 12.42 -14.40 -9.73
N ARG A 560 13.39 -13.63 -10.20
CA ARG A 560 14.62 -13.30 -9.46
C ARG A 560 14.34 -12.63 -8.11
N LEU A 561 13.35 -11.74 -8.06
CA LEU A 561 12.94 -11.07 -6.83
C LEU A 561 12.30 -12.02 -5.80
N LEU A 562 11.70 -13.12 -6.25
CA LEU A 562 11.07 -14.14 -5.39
C LEU A 562 11.99 -15.33 -5.06
N GLU A 563 13.16 -15.44 -5.71
CA GLU A 563 14.15 -16.49 -5.46
C GLU A 563 14.55 -16.67 -3.98
N PRO A 564 14.66 -15.62 -3.14
CA PRO A 564 15.00 -15.77 -1.72
C PRO A 564 14.03 -16.63 -0.92
N ALA A 565 12.77 -16.79 -1.36
CA ALA A 565 11.77 -17.58 -0.66
C ALA A 565 12.05 -19.09 -0.75
N LEU A 566 12.20 -19.76 0.40
CA LEU A 566 12.37 -21.22 0.46
C LEU A 566 11.16 -21.97 -0.11
N SER A 567 9.95 -21.48 0.16
CA SER A 567 8.69 -22.04 -0.34
C SER A 567 7.64 -20.95 -0.53
N LEU A 568 6.85 -21.08 -1.59
CA LEU A 568 5.80 -20.15 -1.99
C LEU A 568 4.42 -20.77 -1.80
N HIS A 569 3.47 -19.96 -1.35
CA HIS A 569 2.04 -20.24 -1.45
C HIS A 569 1.46 -19.30 -2.50
N LEU A 570 1.39 -19.79 -3.73
CA LEU A 570 0.89 -19.05 -4.88
C LEU A 570 -0.64 -19.07 -4.86
N VAL A 571 -1.26 -17.89 -4.91
CA VAL A 571 -2.72 -17.77 -4.90
C VAL A 571 -3.15 -17.01 -6.15
N TYR A 572 -3.82 -17.68 -7.09
CA TYR A 572 -4.52 -16.98 -8.16
C TYR A 572 -5.84 -16.43 -7.62
N SER A 573 -6.03 -15.11 -7.66
CA SER A 573 -7.28 -14.45 -7.32
C SER A 573 -8.00 -13.90 -8.56
N ASN A 574 -7.32 -13.11 -9.39
CA ASN A 574 -7.92 -12.53 -10.59
C ASN A 574 -6.87 -12.12 -11.64
N GLY A 575 -7.11 -12.43 -12.92
CA GLY A 575 -6.27 -12.04 -14.05
C GLY A 575 -6.86 -11.00 -15.01
N VAL A 576 -8.07 -10.49 -14.74
CA VAL A 576 -8.78 -9.55 -15.62
C VAL A 576 -8.01 -8.23 -15.71
N GLY A 577 -7.71 -7.82 -16.94
CA GLY A 577 -6.97 -6.59 -17.24
C GLY A 577 -5.52 -6.81 -17.68
N ASP A 578 -4.98 -8.03 -17.60
CA ASP A 578 -3.67 -8.34 -18.21
C ASP A 578 -3.72 -8.21 -19.75
N PRO A 579 -2.67 -7.68 -20.40
CA PRO A 579 -2.60 -7.53 -21.85
C PRO A 579 -2.41 -8.85 -22.63
N ASP A 580 -1.93 -9.93 -22.02
CA ASP A 580 -1.80 -11.27 -22.62
C ASP A 580 -2.25 -12.36 -21.62
N PRO A 581 -3.56 -12.42 -21.31
CA PRO A 581 -4.03 -13.18 -20.15
C PRO A 581 -3.97 -14.70 -20.32
N VAL A 582 -3.82 -15.20 -21.55
CA VAL A 582 -3.59 -16.64 -21.81
C VAL A 582 -2.20 -17.09 -21.31
N ALA A 583 -1.27 -16.15 -21.09
CA ALA A 583 0.06 -16.44 -20.56
C ALA A 583 0.09 -16.54 -19.02
N LEU A 584 -0.91 -16.00 -18.31
CA LEU A 584 -0.95 -15.99 -16.84
C LEU A 584 -0.87 -17.38 -16.22
N PRO A 585 -1.60 -18.41 -16.71
CA PRO A 585 -1.44 -19.78 -16.25
C PRO A 585 0.02 -20.26 -16.32
N GLY A 586 0.70 -19.97 -17.43
CA GLY A 586 2.10 -20.35 -17.63
C GLY A 586 3.04 -19.67 -16.63
N PHE A 587 2.80 -18.42 -16.26
CA PHE A 587 3.61 -17.72 -15.26
C PHE A 587 3.45 -18.32 -13.86
N LEU A 588 2.24 -18.64 -13.42
CA LEU A 588 2.01 -19.29 -12.12
C LEU A 588 2.64 -20.68 -12.08
N LEU A 589 2.52 -21.45 -13.17
CA LEU A 589 3.17 -22.76 -13.29
C LEU A 589 4.70 -22.66 -13.28
N ASP A 590 5.29 -21.66 -13.96
CA ASP A 590 6.74 -21.41 -13.97
C ASP A 590 7.26 -20.90 -12.61
N MET A 591 6.41 -20.28 -11.78
CA MET A 591 6.77 -19.91 -10.40
C MET A 591 6.68 -21.08 -9.41
N LYS A 592 5.87 -22.12 -9.68
CA LYS A 592 5.78 -23.30 -8.82
C LYS A 592 7.00 -24.20 -9.09
N ARG A 593 8.00 -24.18 -8.21
CA ARG A 593 9.31 -24.84 -8.43
C ARG A 593 9.31 -26.32 -8.06
N GLY A 594 8.37 -26.78 -7.24
CA GLY A 594 8.30 -28.16 -6.75
C GLY A 594 7.25 -28.37 -5.67
N ALA A 595 7.33 -29.49 -4.95
CA ALA A 595 6.37 -29.89 -3.92
C ALA A 595 6.43 -29.04 -2.64
N GLN A 596 7.51 -28.30 -2.43
CA GLN A 596 7.61 -27.33 -1.34
C GLN A 596 6.67 -26.13 -1.55
N ASP A 597 6.38 -25.79 -2.80
CA ASP A 597 5.49 -24.70 -3.17
C ASP A 597 4.05 -25.23 -3.32
N SER A 598 3.07 -24.42 -2.95
CA SER A 598 1.64 -24.70 -3.12
C SER A 598 0.99 -23.70 -4.06
N LEU A 599 -0.09 -24.12 -4.73
CA LEU A 599 -0.87 -23.33 -5.68
C LEU A 599 -2.36 -23.46 -5.35
N GLU A 600 -2.97 -22.36 -4.98
CA GLU A 600 -4.41 -22.22 -4.78
C GLU A 600 -5.02 -21.38 -5.91
N VAL A 601 -6.18 -21.80 -6.42
CA VAL A 601 -6.94 -21.05 -7.43
C VAL A 601 -8.29 -20.64 -6.84
N LEU A 602 -8.45 -19.34 -6.61
CA LEU A 602 -9.69 -18.74 -6.15
C LEU A 602 -10.53 -18.30 -7.35
N MET A 603 -11.72 -18.88 -7.50
CA MET A 603 -12.65 -18.58 -8.58
C MET A 603 -13.50 -17.34 -8.26
N HIS A 604 -12.88 -16.15 -8.17
CA HIS A 604 -13.60 -14.90 -7.94
C HIS A 604 -14.38 -14.39 -9.16
N ASP A 605 -14.05 -14.91 -10.34
CA ASP A 605 -14.81 -14.72 -11.57
C ASP A 605 -14.71 -15.97 -12.45
N PHE A 606 -15.35 -15.94 -13.61
CA PHE A 606 -15.29 -17.04 -14.58
C PHE A 606 -14.23 -16.82 -15.65
N PHE A 607 -13.21 -15.98 -15.40
CA PHE A 607 -12.14 -15.71 -16.35
C PHE A 607 -11.37 -16.99 -16.74
N PRO A 608 -11.03 -17.91 -15.81
CA PRO A 608 -10.42 -19.18 -16.20
C PRO A 608 -11.31 -20.03 -17.13
N LEU A 609 -12.63 -19.84 -17.14
CA LEU A 609 -13.55 -20.61 -18.00
C LEU A 609 -13.69 -19.99 -19.40
N SER A 610 -13.62 -18.65 -19.49
CA SER A 610 -13.86 -17.90 -20.73
C SER A 610 -13.35 -16.45 -20.63
N PRO A 611 -12.83 -15.86 -21.74
CA PRO A 611 -12.52 -14.42 -21.80
C PRO A 611 -13.70 -13.50 -21.45
N SER A 612 -14.94 -13.96 -21.70
CA SER A 612 -16.14 -13.37 -21.11
C SER A 612 -16.25 -13.85 -19.66
N PHE A 613 -15.54 -13.17 -18.75
CA PHE A 613 -15.41 -13.53 -17.32
C PHE A 613 -16.71 -13.47 -16.52
N ASN A 614 -17.80 -12.96 -17.11
CA ASN A 614 -19.15 -12.95 -16.56
C ASN A 614 -20.10 -13.90 -17.32
N LEU A 615 -19.55 -14.72 -18.24
CA LEU A 615 -20.28 -15.70 -19.05
C LEU A 615 -21.40 -15.13 -19.94
N LEU A 616 -21.43 -13.81 -20.16
CA LEU A 616 -22.39 -13.21 -21.10
C LEU A 616 -21.96 -13.46 -22.54
N ASN A 617 -22.93 -13.79 -23.39
CA ASN A 617 -22.74 -13.96 -24.83
C ASN A 617 -22.68 -12.61 -25.57
N ALA A 618 -22.53 -12.63 -26.90
CA ALA A 618 -22.46 -11.42 -27.73
C ALA A 618 -23.73 -10.55 -27.71
N HIS A 619 -24.86 -11.10 -27.23
CA HIS A 619 -26.14 -10.41 -27.06
C HIS A 619 -26.35 -9.96 -25.59
N ASN A 620 -25.31 -10.05 -24.76
CA ASN A 620 -25.34 -9.75 -23.31
C ASN A 620 -26.36 -10.60 -22.54
N ARG A 621 -26.53 -11.87 -22.94
CA ARG A 621 -27.37 -12.84 -22.21
C ARG A 621 -26.50 -13.95 -21.62
N PHE A 622 -26.90 -14.41 -20.45
CA PHE A 622 -26.36 -15.63 -19.86
C PHE A 622 -27.15 -16.83 -20.38
N GLU A 623 -26.47 -17.79 -21.02
CA GLU A 623 -27.06 -19.01 -21.60
C GLU A 623 -26.29 -20.26 -21.11
N GLY A 624 -25.59 -20.14 -19.97
CA GLY A 624 -24.72 -21.17 -19.42
C GLY A 624 -23.25 -21.06 -19.87
N VAL A 625 -22.45 -22.04 -19.48
CA VAL A 625 -21.04 -22.16 -19.88
C VAL A 625 -20.98 -22.54 -21.37
N PRO A 626 -20.32 -21.75 -22.24
CA PRO A 626 -20.30 -22.01 -23.67
C PRO A 626 -19.50 -23.28 -24.01
N ASP A 627 -19.84 -23.93 -25.12
CA ASP A 627 -19.04 -25.04 -25.66
C ASP A 627 -17.65 -24.56 -26.10
N ALA A 628 -16.61 -25.35 -25.87
CA ALA A 628 -15.22 -24.97 -26.19
C ALA A 628 -14.98 -24.71 -27.69
N SER A 629 -15.82 -25.28 -28.56
CA SER A 629 -15.76 -25.10 -30.01
C SER A 629 -16.45 -23.81 -30.50
N ILE A 630 -17.13 -23.06 -29.61
CA ILE A 630 -17.82 -21.82 -29.98
C ILE A 630 -16.91 -20.85 -30.74
N ARG A 631 -17.49 -20.14 -31.70
CA ARG A 631 -16.82 -19.07 -32.45
C ARG A 631 -17.56 -17.78 -32.18
N SER A 632 -16.98 -16.96 -31.33
CA SER A 632 -17.62 -15.72 -30.88
C SER A 632 -16.57 -14.72 -30.40
N PRO A 633 -16.62 -13.45 -30.86
CA PRO A 633 -15.67 -12.42 -30.45
C PRO A 633 -15.62 -12.14 -28.94
N VAL A 634 -16.62 -12.59 -28.15
CA VAL A 634 -16.63 -12.43 -26.69
C VAL A 634 -15.90 -13.57 -25.95
N HIS A 635 -15.71 -14.72 -26.59
CA HIS A 635 -15.01 -15.89 -26.05
C HIS A 635 -13.65 -16.12 -26.70
N GLU A 636 -13.20 -15.17 -27.53
CA GLU A 636 -11.91 -15.18 -28.20
C GLU A 636 -11.08 -13.96 -27.76
N VAL A 637 -9.77 -14.13 -27.70
CA VAL A 637 -8.83 -13.08 -27.32
C VAL A 637 -7.69 -13.02 -28.34
N ARG A 638 -7.20 -11.83 -28.66
CA ARG A 638 -5.96 -11.66 -29.43
C ARG A 638 -4.81 -11.37 -28.48
N ARG A 639 -3.69 -12.05 -28.66
CA ARG A 639 -2.44 -11.75 -27.95
C ARG A 639 -1.84 -10.43 -28.47
N PRO A 640 -0.87 -9.82 -27.75
CA PRO A 640 -0.19 -8.62 -28.21
C PRO A 640 0.50 -8.76 -29.58
N ASP A 641 0.96 -9.97 -29.92
CA ASP A 641 1.56 -10.30 -31.22
C ASP A 641 0.52 -10.45 -32.36
N GLY A 642 -0.77 -10.36 -32.06
CA GLY A 642 -1.88 -10.47 -33.00
C GLY A 642 -2.49 -11.87 -33.13
N THR A 643 -1.88 -12.88 -32.51
CA THR A 643 -2.35 -14.28 -32.52
C THR A 643 -3.74 -14.37 -31.91
N LEU A 644 -4.68 -14.97 -32.65
CA LEU A 644 -6.04 -15.20 -32.16
C LEU A 644 -6.07 -16.50 -31.35
N ILE A 645 -6.51 -16.40 -30.10
CA ILE A 645 -6.71 -17.51 -29.18
C ILE A 645 -8.20 -17.81 -29.10
N LYS A 646 -8.54 -19.07 -29.40
CA LYS A 646 -9.91 -19.60 -29.33
C LYS A 646 -10.24 -20.07 -27.92
N LEU A 647 -11.53 -20.25 -27.63
CA LEU A 647 -11.97 -20.71 -26.30
C LEU A 647 -11.38 -22.08 -25.90
N ALA A 648 -11.21 -23.01 -26.84
CA ALA A 648 -10.56 -24.30 -26.55
C ALA A 648 -9.09 -24.13 -26.11
N GLU A 649 -8.33 -23.25 -26.77
CA GLU A 649 -6.93 -22.96 -26.42
C GLU A 649 -6.83 -22.21 -25.09
N TRP A 650 -7.77 -21.28 -24.85
CA TRP A 650 -7.94 -20.62 -23.55
C TRP A 650 -8.15 -21.65 -22.44
N ARG A 651 -9.11 -22.55 -22.61
CA ARG A 651 -9.42 -23.60 -21.63
C ARG A 651 -8.27 -24.58 -21.45
N ALA A 652 -7.53 -24.91 -22.51
CA ALA A 652 -6.34 -25.75 -22.37
C ALA A 652 -5.28 -25.07 -21.47
N ALA A 653 -5.02 -23.77 -21.66
CA ALA A 653 -4.04 -23.04 -20.86
C ALA A 653 -4.48 -22.92 -19.39
N TRP A 654 -5.71 -22.50 -19.12
CA TRP A 654 -6.23 -22.36 -17.76
C TRP A 654 -6.48 -23.70 -17.08
N GLY A 655 -6.95 -24.71 -17.83
CA GLY A 655 -7.13 -26.07 -17.34
C GLY A 655 -5.81 -26.70 -16.88
N ALA A 656 -4.67 -26.40 -17.53
CA ALA A 656 -3.36 -26.83 -17.07
C ALA A 656 -3.02 -26.27 -15.66
N LEU A 657 -3.36 -25.01 -15.40
CA LEU A 657 -3.20 -24.41 -14.06
C LEU A 657 -4.13 -25.07 -13.03
N LEU A 658 -5.41 -25.24 -13.37
CA LEU A 658 -6.40 -25.85 -12.47
C LEU A 658 -6.04 -27.29 -12.09
N ASN A 659 -5.51 -28.07 -13.04
CA ASN A 659 -5.06 -29.43 -12.79
C ASN A 659 -3.79 -29.50 -11.92
N ALA A 660 -2.95 -28.46 -11.95
CA ALA A 660 -1.74 -28.37 -11.14
C ALA A 660 -1.98 -27.71 -9.77
N ALA A 661 -3.16 -27.15 -9.53
CA ALA A 661 -3.52 -26.51 -8.28
C ALA A 661 -3.71 -27.55 -7.18
N ASP A 662 -3.17 -27.25 -6.00
CA ASP A 662 -3.39 -28.04 -4.79
C ASP A 662 -4.83 -27.86 -4.28
N GLU A 663 -5.45 -26.71 -4.55
CA GLU A 663 -6.87 -26.43 -4.29
C GLU A 663 -7.47 -25.52 -5.37
N VAL A 664 -8.67 -25.86 -5.85
CA VAL A 664 -9.53 -24.96 -6.63
C VAL A 664 -10.74 -24.60 -5.77
N ARG A 665 -10.83 -23.35 -5.34
CA ARG A 665 -11.89 -22.87 -4.45
C ARG A 665 -12.93 -22.06 -5.19
N VAL A 666 -14.20 -22.37 -4.94
CA VAL A 666 -15.36 -21.63 -5.44
C VAL A 666 -16.23 -21.19 -4.25
N PHE A 667 -17.04 -20.15 -4.45
CA PHE A 667 -17.77 -19.51 -3.34
C PHE A 667 -19.29 -19.82 -3.34
N SER A 668 -19.74 -20.67 -4.27
CA SER A 668 -21.12 -21.12 -4.42
C SER A 668 -21.20 -22.47 -5.14
N ASN A 669 -22.33 -23.16 -5.01
CA ASN A 669 -22.56 -24.44 -5.69
C ASN A 669 -22.74 -24.23 -7.21
N ASP A 670 -23.36 -23.13 -7.62
CA ASP A 670 -23.50 -22.70 -9.01
C ASP A 670 -22.13 -22.45 -9.65
N GLY A 671 -21.23 -21.76 -8.93
CA GLY A 671 -19.84 -21.60 -9.33
C GLY A 671 -19.14 -22.96 -9.53
N ALA A 672 -19.35 -23.91 -8.62
CA ALA A 672 -18.84 -25.28 -8.76
C ALA A 672 -19.38 -25.98 -10.01
N ALA A 673 -20.68 -25.85 -10.28
CA ALA A 673 -21.33 -26.41 -11.45
C ALA A 673 -20.76 -25.83 -12.75
N HIS A 674 -20.49 -24.52 -12.80
CA HIS A 674 -19.85 -23.89 -13.96
C HIS A 674 -18.41 -24.35 -14.18
N VAL A 675 -17.61 -24.48 -13.12
CA VAL A 675 -16.26 -25.05 -13.22
C VAL A 675 -16.33 -26.47 -13.79
N LYS A 676 -17.20 -27.32 -13.24
CA LYS A 676 -17.36 -28.71 -13.70
C LYS A 676 -17.89 -28.83 -15.13
N ALA A 677 -18.73 -27.88 -15.57
CA ALA A 677 -19.19 -27.82 -16.95
C ALA A 677 -18.07 -27.46 -17.94
N ALA A 678 -17.10 -26.64 -17.53
CA ALA A 678 -15.95 -26.27 -18.36
C ALA A 678 -14.80 -27.31 -18.28
N TYR A 679 -14.61 -27.90 -17.10
CA TYR A 679 -13.51 -28.80 -16.73
C TYR A 679 -14.06 -29.99 -15.93
N PRO A 680 -14.59 -31.03 -16.59
CA PRO A 680 -15.23 -32.17 -15.93
C PRO A 680 -14.33 -32.94 -14.94
N GLU A 681 -13.01 -32.87 -15.13
CA GLU A 681 -11.99 -33.50 -14.31
C GLU A 681 -11.70 -32.75 -12.99
N ILE A 682 -12.02 -31.45 -12.93
CA ILE A 682 -11.75 -30.60 -11.77
C ILE A 682 -12.87 -30.74 -10.76
N THR A 683 -12.51 -31.02 -9.51
CA THR A 683 -13.44 -31.06 -8.37
C THR A 683 -13.15 -29.89 -7.44
N PRO A 684 -13.88 -28.76 -7.56
CA PRO A 684 -13.63 -27.59 -6.73
C PRO A 684 -14.20 -27.75 -5.32
N THR A 685 -13.55 -27.11 -4.34
CA THR A 685 -14.03 -27.00 -2.96
C THR A 685 -14.94 -25.78 -2.83
N VAL A 686 -16.17 -25.98 -2.32
CA VAL A 686 -17.12 -24.88 -2.10
C VAL A 686 -16.90 -24.29 -0.71
N VAL A 687 -16.39 -23.06 -0.64
CA VAL A 687 -16.17 -22.32 0.61
C VAL A 687 -16.92 -20.98 0.52
N PRO A 688 -18.15 -20.88 1.04
CA PRO A 688 -18.93 -19.64 0.97
C PRO A 688 -18.23 -18.49 1.70
N HIS A 689 -18.23 -17.29 1.11
CA HIS A 689 -17.76 -16.10 1.83
C HIS A 689 -18.73 -15.68 2.93
N THR A 690 -18.17 -15.14 4.02
CA THR A 690 -18.88 -14.49 5.11
C THR A 690 -18.45 -13.03 5.20
N MET A 691 -19.39 -12.14 5.54
CA MET A 691 -19.07 -10.73 5.81
C MET A 691 -19.01 -10.51 7.32
N SER A 692 -17.98 -9.80 7.76
CA SER A 692 -17.78 -9.39 9.17
C SER A 692 -18.76 -8.31 9.59
N ASP A 693 -18.95 -7.30 8.73
CA ASP A 693 -19.85 -6.17 8.98
C ASP A 693 -21.15 -6.28 8.17
N LEU A 694 -22.29 -6.15 8.85
CA LEU A 694 -23.62 -6.17 8.24
C LEU A 694 -24.42 -4.93 8.67
N PRO A 695 -25.27 -4.39 7.78
CA PRO A 695 -26.13 -3.27 8.12
C PRO A 695 -27.20 -3.66 9.14
N ALA A 696 -27.69 -2.67 9.89
CA ALA A 696 -28.79 -2.87 10.83
C ALA A 696 -30.10 -3.28 10.12
N ARG A 697 -30.97 -3.99 10.83
CA ARG A 697 -32.33 -4.31 10.36
C ARG A 697 -33.15 -3.04 10.20
N ILE A 698 -33.93 -3.00 9.11
CA ILE A 698 -34.76 -1.87 8.71
C ILE A 698 -36.22 -2.26 8.93
N PRO A 699 -36.99 -1.51 9.74
CA PRO A 699 -38.42 -1.74 9.91
C PRO A 699 -39.17 -1.56 8.59
N ASP A 700 -40.28 -2.28 8.45
CA ASP A 700 -41.14 -2.14 7.28
C ASP A 700 -41.67 -0.71 7.14
N PRO A 701 -41.65 -0.13 5.93
CA PRO A 701 -42.18 1.21 5.71
C PRO A 701 -43.69 1.24 5.97
N GLN A 702 -44.14 2.19 6.80
CA GLN A 702 -45.57 2.39 7.05
C GLN A 702 -46.20 3.32 6.00
N GLY A 703 -47.29 2.88 5.37
CA GLY A 703 -48.25 3.75 4.65
C GLY A 703 -47.79 4.37 3.32
N ARG A 704 -46.69 3.92 2.70
CA ARG A 704 -46.24 4.36 1.36
C ARG A 704 -46.42 3.25 0.33
N GLY A 705 -46.64 3.61 -0.94
CA GLY A 705 -46.62 2.67 -2.06
C GLY A 705 -45.29 1.93 -2.17
N ALA A 706 -45.27 0.77 -2.82
CA ALA A 706 -44.08 -0.06 -2.92
C ALA A 706 -42.94 0.65 -3.66
N VAL A 707 -41.84 0.90 -2.96
CA VAL A 707 -40.59 1.43 -3.54
C VAL A 707 -39.58 0.29 -3.63
N ILE A 708 -39.05 0.08 -4.83
CA ILE A 708 -38.02 -0.91 -5.12
C ILE A 708 -36.65 -0.26 -4.90
N GLY A 709 -35.85 -0.84 -4.01
CA GLY A 709 -34.47 -0.47 -3.78
C GLY A 709 -33.52 -1.32 -4.61
N VAL A 710 -32.44 -0.72 -5.12
CA VAL A 710 -31.31 -1.42 -5.75
C VAL A 710 -30.03 -0.88 -5.14
N LEU A 711 -29.08 -1.75 -4.83
CA LEU A 711 -27.86 -1.41 -4.11
C LEU A 711 -26.61 -1.63 -4.97
N GLY A 712 -25.66 -0.70 -4.88
CA GLY A 712 -24.32 -0.84 -5.44
C GLY A 712 -24.08 -0.14 -6.78
N ASN A 713 -22.89 -0.37 -7.33
CA ASN A 713 -22.49 0.19 -8.62
C ASN A 713 -22.93 -0.74 -9.77
N ILE A 714 -23.94 -0.32 -10.52
CA ILE A 714 -24.64 -1.15 -11.51
C ILE A 714 -24.09 -0.92 -12.92
N GLY A 715 -23.30 -1.87 -13.40
CA GLY A 715 -22.87 -1.98 -14.80
C GLY A 715 -23.76 -2.94 -15.60
N LEU A 716 -23.38 -3.18 -16.86
CA LEU A 716 -24.03 -4.16 -17.73
C LEU A 716 -24.26 -5.53 -17.05
N PRO A 717 -23.22 -6.23 -16.52
CA PRO A 717 -23.41 -7.56 -15.91
C PRO A 717 -24.31 -7.52 -14.66
N LYS A 718 -24.33 -6.39 -13.96
CA LYS A 718 -25.17 -6.18 -12.78
C LYS A 718 -26.58 -5.69 -13.11
N GLY A 719 -27.01 -5.71 -14.38
CA GLY A 719 -28.39 -5.41 -14.74
C GLY A 719 -28.71 -3.94 -15.03
N ALA A 720 -27.73 -3.12 -15.44
CA ALA A 720 -28.01 -1.74 -15.87
C ALA A 720 -29.11 -1.62 -16.95
N PRO A 721 -29.20 -2.52 -17.96
CA PRO A 721 -30.32 -2.53 -18.91
C PRO A 721 -31.67 -2.80 -18.23
N VAL A 722 -31.71 -3.73 -17.27
CA VAL A 722 -32.93 -4.07 -16.52
C VAL A 722 -33.45 -2.85 -15.77
N LEU A 723 -32.57 -2.11 -15.09
CA LEU A 723 -32.96 -0.89 -14.39
C LEU A 723 -33.45 0.21 -15.33
N LYS A 724 -32.84 0.32 -16.51
CA LYS A 724 -33.31 1.25 -17.53
C LYS A 724 -34.74 0.93 -17.92
N ASP A 725 -35.00 -0.32 -18.29
CA ASP A 725 -36.30 -0.70 -18.84
C ASP A 725 -37.38 -0.75 -17.74
N MET A 726 -37.02 -1.07 -16.49
CA MET A 726 -37.91 -0.93 -15.32
C MET A 726 -38.23 0.54 -15.01
N GLY A 727 -37.27 1.46 -15.18
CA GLY A 727 -37.47 2.88 -14.95
C GLY A 727 -38.59 3.50 -15.79
N GLU A 728 -38.86 2.92 -16.96
CA GLU A 728 -39.97 3.29 -17.85
C GLU A 728 -41.34 2.74 -17.37
N GLN A 729 -41.34 1.73 -16.48
CA GLN A 729 -42.54 1.04 -15.99
C GLN A 729 -42.97 1.46 -14.57
N VAL A 730 -42.10 2.16 -13.83
CA VAL A 730 -42.39 2.61 -12.45
C VAL A 730 -42.91 4.05 -12.43
N GLU A 731 -43.73 4.35 -11.42
CA GLU A 731 -44.09 5.72 -11.07
C GLU A 731 -42.85 6.51 -10.58
N LYS A 732 -42.97 7.84 -10.56
CA LYS A 732 -41.87 8.72 -10.14
C LYS A 732 -41.47 8.42 -8.69
N GLY A 733 -40.23 7.96 -8.50
CA GLY A 733 -39.69 7.57 -7.19
C GLY A 733 -39.99 6.12 -6.80
N GLY A 734 -40.65 5.33 -7.65
CA GLY A 734 -40.95 3.92 -7.40
C GLY A 734 -39.73 2.99 -7.50
N LEU A 735 -38.61 3.47 -8.07
CA LEU A 735 -37.34 2.76 -8.11
C LEU A 735 -36.21 3.69 -7.64
N VAL A 736 -35.41 3.20 -6.70
CA VAL A 736 -34.32 3.94 -6.07
C VAL A 736 -33.04 3.12 -6.13
N LEU A 737 -32.03 3.65 -6.80
CA LEU A 737 -30.67 3.13 -6.81
C LEU A 737 -29.82 3.85 -5.76
N ILE A 738 -29.42 3.12 -4.71
CA ILE A 738 -28.40 3.53 -3.77
C ILE A 738 -27.06 3.02 -4.30
N GLY A 739 -26.32 3.92 -4.94
CA GLY A 739 -25.12 3.61 -5.72
C GLY A 739 -25.10 4.38 -7.03
N ASN A 740 -24.21 3.98 -7.93
CA ASN A 740 -24.08 4.58 -9.26
C ASN A 740 -24.48 3.60 -10.35
N ILE A 741 -25.02 4.10 -11.46
CA ILE A 741 -25.24 3.31 -12.69
C ILE A 741 -24.18 3.69 -13.74
N ASP A 742 -23.77 2.73 -14.57
CA ASP A 742 -22.90 3.00 -15.71
C ASP A 742 -23.52 4.12 -16.57
N PRO A 743 -22.80 5.23 -16.83
CA PRO A 743 -23.31 6.38 -17.59
C PRO A 743 -23.73 6.09 -19.03
N ALA A 744 -23.45 4.89 -19.56
CA ALA A 744 -24.01 4.42 -20.82
C ALA A 744 -25.52 4.15 -20.74
N TYR A 745 -26.06 3.94 -19.54
CA TYR A 745 -27.47 3.66 -19.28
C TYR A 745 -28.12 4.83 -18.55
N ASN A 746 -29.27 5.25 -19.03
CA ASN A 746 -30.06 6.31 -18.41
C ASN A 746 -31.37 5.70 -17.90
N PRO A 747 -31.57 5.54 -16.57
CA PRO A 747 -32.74 4.87 -16.03
C PRO A 747 -34.04 5.70 -16.14
N GLY A 748 -33.97 6.89 -16.73
CA GLY A 748 -35.13 7.75 -16.92
C GLY A 748 -35.43 8.64 -15.71
N PRO A 749 -36.40 9.56 -15.84
CA PRO A 749 -36.68 10.58 -14.82
C PRO A 749 -37.42 10.05 -13.59
N ASN A 750 -38.00 8.84 -13.68
CA ASN A 750 -38.77 8.23 -12.60
C ASN A 750 -37.88 7.52 -11.57
N VAL A 751 -36.61 7.27 -11.90
CA VAL A 751 -35.65 6.58 -11.05
C VAL A 751 -34.79 7.57 -10.28
N ILE A 752 -34.69 7.38 -8.97
CA ILE A 752 -33.81 8.16 -8.12
C ILE A 752 -32.45 7.46 -8.06
N VAL A 753 -31.38 8.13 -8.49
CA VAL A 753 -30.00 7.66 -8.32
C VAL A 753 -29.37 8.48 -7.21
N HIS A 754 -29.06 7.84 -6.07
CA HIS A 754 -28.51 8.50 -4.89
C HIS A 754 -27.04 8.88 -5.06
N GLY A 755 -26.22 7.95 -5.58
CA GLY A 755 -24.76 8.03 -5.56
C GLY A 755 -24.14 7.10 -4.52
N GLU A 756 -22.86 7.32 -4.22
CA GLU A 756 -22.09 6.50 -3.27
C GLU A 756 -22.73 6.47 -1.87
N TYR A 757 -22.52 5.37 -1.15
CA TYR A 757 -23.02 5.12 0.21
C TYR A 757 -21.97 4.37 1.03
N THR A 758 -22.10 4.46 2.35
CA THR A 758 -21.41 3.61 3.32
C THR A 758 -22.41 2.66 3.99
N LEU A 759 -21.94 1.54 4.54
CA LEU A 759 -22.80 0.55 5.21
C LEU A 759 -23.63 1.18 6.34
N ALA A 760 -23.05 2.10 7.11
CA ALA A 760 -23.73 2.80 8.20
C ALA A 760 -24.88 3.71 7.73
N GLU A 761 -24.86 4.18 6.48
CA GLU A 761 -25.90 5.05 5.93
C GLU A 761 -27.12 4.26 5.42
N LEU A 762 -27.00 2.95 5.21
CA LEU A 762 -27.99 2.16 4.50
C LEU A 762 -29.38 2.19 5.17
N GLU A 763 -29.44 2.11 6.50
CA GLU A 763 -30.69 2.23 7.25
C GLU A 763 -31.37 3.59 6.99
N THR A 764 -30.60 4.67 7.16
CA THR A 764 -31.11 6.04 7.00
C THR A 764 -31.59 6.28 5.58
N LEU A 765 -30.85 5.81 4.57
CA LEU A 765 -31.21 5.97 3.17
C LEU A 765 -32.46 5.16 2.81
N ALA A 766 -32.56 3.91 3.24
CA ALA A 766 -33.74 3.09 2.98
C ALA A 766 -35.00 3.71 3.60
N ARG A 767 -34.93 4.19 4.85
CA ARG A 767 -36.04 4.89 5.51
C ARG A 767 -36.42 6.18 4.80
N LYS A 768 -35.43 7.00 4.43
CA LYS A 768 -35.63 8.26 3.70
C LYS A 768 -36.41 8.03 2.40
N TYR A 769 -36.02 7.02 1.64
CA TYR A 769 -36.64 6.69 0.36
C TYR A 769 -37.88 5.80 0.49
N GLY A 770 -38.17 5.25 1.67
CA GLY A 770 -39.29 4.36 1.90
C GLY A 770 -39.15 3.01 1.19
N ILE A 771 -37.92 2.52 1.06
CA ILE A 771 -37.63 1.25 0.38
C ILE A 771 -38.39 0.12 1.05
N SER A 772 -39.17 -0.61 0.27
CA SER A 772 -40.08 -1.68 0.73
C SER A 772 -39.61 -3.08 0.35
N CYS A 773 -38.76 -3.19 -0.68
CA CYS A 773 -38.08 -4.42 -1.06
C CYS A 773 -36.79 -4.08 -1.82
N TRP A 774 -35.89 -5.05 -1.89
CA TRP A 774 -34.65 -4.97 -2.67
C TRP A 774 -34.74 -5.82 -3.93
N LEU A 775 -34.16 -5.33 -5.01
CA LEU A 775 -33.88 -6.09 -6.22
C LEU A 775 -32.37 -6.16 -6.43
N ILE A 776 -31.86 -7.37 -6.66
CA ILE A 776 -30.54 -7.66 -7.20
C ILE A 776 -30.71 -7.95 -8.70
N PRO A 777 -30.48 -6.97 -9.59
CA PRO A 777 -30.88 -7.08 -11.00
C PRO A 777 -29.83 -7.78 -11.87
N SER A 778 -28.83 -8.42 -11.28
CA SER A 778 -27.71 -9.05 -11.99
C SER A 778 -28.17 -10.08 -13.02
N ILE A 779 -27.63 -9.95 -14.23
CA ILE A 779 -27.97 -10.79 -15.39
C ILE A 779 -26.87 -11.80 -15.71
N CYS A 780 -25.81 -11.84 -14.89
CA CYS A 780 -24.75 -12.83 -14.93
C CYS A 780 -24.63 -13.53 -13.58
N PRO A 781 -24.22 -14.81 -13.55
CA PRO A 781 -23.92 -15.49 -12.30
C PRO A 781 -22.86 -14.69 -11.55
N GLU A 782 -23.16 -14.27 -10.33
CA GLU A 782 -22.13 -13.73 -9.44
C GLU A 782 -21.50 -14.92 -8.71
N THR A 783 -20.18 -14.88 -8.56
CA THR A 783 -19.44 -15.84 -7.73
C THR A 783 -19.71 -15.63 -6.25
N PHE A 784 -19.87 -14.37 -5.85
CA PHE A 784 -20.38 -13.91 -4.57
C PHE A 784 -20.91 -12.46 -4.70
N SER A 785 -21.94 -12.11 -3.93
CA SER A 785 -22.61 -10.81 -4.03
C SER A 785 -22.71 -10.11 -2.67
N TYR A 786 -21.78 -9.19 -2.40
CA TYR A 786 -21.78 -8.35 -1.19
C TYR A 786 -23.11 -7.60 -1.01
N THR A 787 -23.60 -6.97 -2.08
CA THR A 787 -24.87 -6.22 -2.06
C THR A 787 -26.07 -7.12 -1.75
N THR A 788 -26.03 -8.40 -2.14
CA THR A 788 -27.09 -9.35 -1.77
C THR A 788 -27.08 -9.60 -0.26
N GLN A 789 -25.90 -9.82 0.33
CA GLN A 789 -25.78 -10.02 1.78
C GLN A 789 -26.19 -8.77 2.56
N GLU A 790 -25.79 -7.58 2.11
CA GLU A 790 -26.22 -6.29 2.69
C GLU A 790 -27.75 -6.13 2.65
N CYS A 791 -28.37 -6.39 1.50
CA CYS A 791 -29.83 -6.33 1.34
C CYS A 791 -30.56 -7.36 2.23
N LEU A 792 -30.04 -8.58 2.34
CA LEU A 792 -30.61 -9.63 3.19
C LEU A 792 -30.54 -9.25 4.67
N ALA A 793 -29.43 -8.67 5.11
CA ALA A 793 -29.24 -8.24 6.50
C ALA A 793 -30.23 -7.15 6.93
N THR A 794 -30.74 -6.33 6.00
CA THR A 794 -31.76 -5.32 6.34
C THR A 794 -33.09 -5.94 6.77
N GLY A 795 -33.35 -7.22 6.47
CA GLY A 795 -34.60 -7.92 6.77
C GLY A 795 -35.80 -7.53 5.89
N LEU A 796 -35.61 -6.69 4.87
CA LEU A 796 -36.64 -6.38 3.88
C LEU A 796 -36.73 -7.51 2.84
N PRO A 797 -37.85 -7.68 2.13
CA PRO A 797 -37.95 -8.66 1.05
C PRO A 797 -36.86 -8.45 -0.01
N VAL A 798 -36.11 -9.50 -0.36
CA VAL A 798 -35.05 -9.45 -1.39
C VAL A 798 -35.41 -10.33 -2.57
N TRP A 799 -35.33 -9.76 -3.77
CA TRP A 799 -35.59 -10.45 -5.03
C TRP A 799 -34.34 -10.45 -5.91
N CYS A 800 -34.10 -11.55 -6.62
CA CYS A 800 -33.04 -11.65 -7.62
C CYS A 800 -33.46 -12.62 -8.75
N PHE A 801 -32.76 -12.60 -9.88
CA PHE A 801 -32.97 -13.63 -10.90
C PHE A 801 -32.33 -14.97 -10.49
N ASP A 802 -32.93 -16.08 -10.90
CA ASP A 802 -32.49 -17.45 -10.60
C ASP A 802 -31.20 -17.83 -11.34
N LEU A 803 -30.08 -17.29 -10.85
CA LEU A 803 -28.73 -17.53 -11.35
C LEU A 803 -27.67 -17.11 -10.32
N GLY A 804 -26.54 -17.80 -10.26
CA GLY A 804 -25.39 -17.39 -9.45
C GLY A 804 -25.55 -17.55 -7.94
N ALA A 805 -24.49 -17.16 -7.23
CA ALA A 805 -24.44 -17.14 -5.77
C ALA A 805 -25.50 -16.23 -5.13
N GLN A 806 -25.95 -15.19 -5.83
CA GLN A 806 -27.02 -14.32 -5.36
C GLN A 806 -28.34 -15.07 -5.19
N ALA A 807 -28.68 -15.98 -6.11
CA ALA A 807 -29.89 -16.79 -6.03
C ALA A 807 -29.79 -17.82 -4.90
N GLU A 808 -28.63 -18.46 -4.72
CA GLU A 808 -28.39 -19.35 -3.57
C GLU A 808 -28.54 -18.63 -2.23
N ALA A 809 -27.99 -17.41 -2.12
CA ALA A 809 -28.08 -16.62 -0.90
C ALA A 809 -29.53 -16.22 -0.58
N VAL A 810 -30.29 -15.74 -1.57
CA VAL A 810 -31.71 -15.38 -1.40
C VAL A 810 -32.54 -16.62 -1.06
N SER A 811 -32.36 -17.73 -1.79
CA SER A 811 -33.07 -18.98 -1.52
C SER A 811 -32.79 -19.52 -0.11
N ARG A 812 -31.53 -19.47 0.34
CA ARG A 812 -31.14 -19.87 1.70
C ARG A 812 -31.78 -18.96 2.75
N ALA A 813 -31.78 -17.64 2.52
CA ALA A 813 -32.41 -16.71 3.44
C ALA A 813 -33.92 -16.93 3.55
N VAL A 814 -34.61 -17.16 2.42
CA VAL A 814 -36.05 -17.47 2.39
C VAL A 814 -36.35 -18.78 3.11
N ALA A 815 -35.55 -19.83 2.89
CA ALA A 815 -35.67 -21.09 3.64
C ALA A 815 -35.51 -20.91 5.15
N ASN A 816 -34.73 -19.92 5.58
CA ASN A 816 -34.51 -19.54 6.98
C ASN A 816 -35.49 -18.47 7.51
N GLY A 817 -36.64 -18.27 6.85
CA GLY A 817 -37.67 -17.33 7.29
C GLY A 817 -37.49 -15.88 6.83
N GLY A 818 -36.54 -15.63 5.93
CA GLY A 818 -36.42 -14.36 5.19
C GLY A 818 -37.59 -14.15 4.22
N ARG A 819 -37.77 -12.90 3.77
CA ARG A 819 -38.84 -12.52 2.82
C ARG A 819 -38.26 -12.27 1.43
N GLY A 820 -39.07 -12.46 0.39
CA GLY A 820 -38.68 -12.25 -1.01
C GLY A 820 -38.66 -13.56 -1.81
N GLY A 821 -37.76 -13.68 -2.78
CA GLY A 821 -37.64 -14.89 -3.61
C GLY A 821 -36.82 -14.73 -4.88
N ILE A 822 -36.70 -15.81 -5.63
CA ILE A 822 -36.04 -15.84 -6.93
C ILE A 822 -37.04 -15.61 -8.08
N LEU A 823 -36.60 -14.92 -9.11
CA LEU A 823 -37.36 -14.60 -10.32
C LEU A 823 -36.83 -15.44 -11.49
N PRO A 824 -37.70 -15.94 -12.38
CA PRO A 824 -37.24 -16.69 -13.55
C PRO A 824 -36.31 -15.85 -14.44
N LEU A 825 -35.22 -16.45 -14.94
CA LEU A 825 -34.21 -15.76 -15.74
C LEU A 825 -34.80 -15.18 -17.03
N GLU A 826 -35.82 -15.79 -17.62
CA GLU A 826 -36.49 -15.28 -18.81
C GLU A 826 -37.23 -13.95 -18.58
N TRP A 827 -37.38 -13.51 -17.32
CA TRP A 827 -37.98 -12.22 -16.98
C TRP A 827 -37.02 -11.03 -17.09
N VAL A 828 -35.71 -11.26 -17.34
CA VAL A 828 -34.73 -10.18 -17.55
C VAL A 828 -35.18 -9.19 -18.64
N GLY A 829 -35.82 -9.69 -19.71
CA GLY A 829 -36.39 -8.86 -20.79
C GLY A 829 -37.84 -8.44 -20.58
N GLN A 830 -38.43 -8.67 -19.40
CA GLN A 830 -39.85 -8.48 -19.10
C GLN A 830 -40.03 -7.55 -17.88
N PRO A 831 -39.57 -6.27 -17.96
CA PRO A 831 -39.50 -5.36 -16.82
C PRO A 831 -40.86 -5.13 -16.15
N ARG A 832 -41.95 -5.17 -16.92
CA ARG A 832 -43.31 -5.04 -16.41
C ARG A 832 -43.69 -6.17 -15.44
N LYS A 833 -43.34 -7.43 -15.76
CA LYS A 833 -43.59 -8.56 -14.85
C LYS A 833 -42.77 -8.46 -13.57
N VAL A 834 -41.53 -7.98 -13.67
CA VAL A 834 -40.67 -7.74 -12.50
C VAL A 834 -41.29 -6.68 -11.60
N VAL A 835 -41.64 -5.51 -12.15
CA VAL A 835 -42.28 -4.43 -11.39
C VAL A 835 -43.58 -4.90 -10.75
N GLU A 836 -44.49 -5.52 -11.52
CA GLU A 836 -45.76 -6.04 -10.99
C GLU A 836 -45.56 -7.08 -9.88
N ARG A 837 -44.51 -7.91 -9.93
CA ARG A 837 -44.22 -8.89 -8.87
C ARG A 837 -43.73 -8.22 -7.59
N LEU A 838 -42.87 -7.21 -7.72
CA LEU A 838 -42.22 -6.53 -6.60
C LEU A 838 -43.13 -5.49 -5.92
N THR A 839 -44.13 -4.98 -6.62
CA THR A 839 -45.06 -3.96 -6.09
C THR A 839 -46.41 -4.53 -5.64
N LYS A 840 -46.67 -5.82 -5.85
CA LYS A 840 -47.89 -6.48 -5.34
C LYS A 840 -47.92 -6.46 -3.81
N PRO A 841 -49.03 -6.02 -3.18
CA PRO A 841 -49.18 -6.11 -1.73
C PRO A 841 -49.11 -7.57 -1.30
N ALA A 842 -48.38 -7.85 -0.21
CA ALA A 842 -48.28 -9.17 0.38
C ALA A 842 -49.62 -9.57 1.02
N ILE A 843 -50.55 -10.06 0.20
CA ILE A 843 -51.75 -10.76 0.63
C ILE A 843 -51.75 -12.09 -0.13
N GLU A 844 -51.79 -13.18 0.65
CA GLU A 844 -51.92 -14.59 0.26
C GLU A 844 -50.66 -15.34 -0.26
N SER A 845 -49.88 -15.85 0.69
CA SER A 845 -49.44 -17.26 0.66
C SER A 845 -49.13 -17.71 2.10
N THR A 846 -50.14 -18.26 2.76
CA THR A 846 -49.98 -19.13 3.93
C THR A 846 -49.68 -20.54 3.45
#